data_AF-D5GF43-F1
#
_entry.id   AF-D5GF43-F1
#
_cell.length_a   1.000
_cell.length_b   1.000
_cell.length_c   1.000
_cell.angle_alpha   90.00
_cell.angle_beta   90.00
_cell.angle_gamma   90.00
#
_symmetry.space_group_name_H-M   'P 1'
#
loop_
_entity.id
_entity.type
_entity.pdbx_description
1 polymer ?
#
loop_
_entity_poly.entity_id
_entity_poly.type
_entity_poly.pdbx_seq_one_letter_code
_entity_poly.pdbx_strand_id
1 'polypeptide(L)'
;MHVLVVNDDGPPSQQSSPYIHSFVHELRKSGASVSVVLPHAQRSWVGKAHFVGKTIVPTYFRPGTLYTDDGSTHDRPRLDGGEEWVLVDGTPASCTQIGLNHYFQEKGPIDMVVSGPNYGRNSTALFSLSSGTVGGAMEGALCGKRSVALSYAFFNRNHDPVIIRSASLMSVRLIKYLHANWTPGVDLYAINVPLLEGIDKPERKILYTHILQNRWVTGCSFEELEDDEADKSDTGRREAEIRGDVGEHEHKHLALKHKKFIWAPKFADIHRSVEESGPGNDGWAVAKGYVSITPLKANFMHYDGLVGQELNINAIESMGSLLLKAGPQEKSSCWAVVGYEDAYVQPKIQAALKKSIPCIKFASNLTEVPLENSEKVVHWSTYESIDFESVLQRPDSIICCSYIIRKALIRKHYLAQTIRQHVTKHPESPLSKAFPLACDFELDYAEFLDEALIETYELCDSLRANEEKSGKDRQWWILKPGMSDRGQGIRLFGTKEELTAIFQSFERAEDSGDDADESNEDQGNNKGTSIVTNQLRHFIAQKYIHPPLLIGNRKFHLRTYVLSVGGLKVYVYKRVLALFAAKMYSPPWKDSQDLTGHLTNTCLQSGEREGSVRLFWDLHASLPGGTLTLETVWGNLCKIVAETFEAAATGQRVHFQTLPNAFEIFGLDFMIDTDTNVYLLEVNSYPDFKQTGDKFSGLIEGLFEGVVEVAVTPFVGLSGVGGGVDDLVKVLDIGLGSW
;
A
#
# COMPACT_ATOMS: atom_id res chain seq x y z
N MET A 1 10.17 -36.48 -15.87
CA MET A 1 8.95 -35.82 -15.40
C MET A 1 7.96 -36.88 -14.96
N HIS A 2 7.90 -37.11 -13.65
CA HIS A 2 6.86 -37.87 -12.96
C HIS A 2 5.80 -36.89 -12.43
N VAL A 3 4.57 -37.01 -12.94
CA VAL A 3 3.46 -36.13 -12.61
C VAL A 3 2.46 -36.87 -11.72
N LEU A 4 2.14 -36.27 -10.58
CA LEU A 4 1.00 -36.68 -9.77
C LEU A 4 -0.24 -35.92 -10.25
N VAL A 5 -1.26 -36.66 -10.69
CA VAL A 5 -2.54 -36.13 -11.11
C VAL A 5 -3.56 -36.31 -10.00
N VAL A 6 -4.22 -35.21 -9.62
CA VAL A 6 -5.35 -35.16 -8.69
C VAL A 6 -6.52 -34.43 -9.36
N ASN A 7 -7.73 -34.46 -8.81
CA ASN A 7 -8.85 -33.62 -9.26
C ASN A 7 -9.89 -33.46 -8.14
N ASP A 8 -10.95 -32.71 -8.40
CA ASP A 8 -12.16 -32.65 -7.55
C ASP A 8 -13.40 -33.30 -8.16
N ASP A 9 -13.39 -33.66 -9.45
CA ASP A 9 -14.53 -34.31 -10.12
C ASP A 9 -14.68 -35.80 -9.76
N GLY A 10 -13.63 -36.43 -9.25
CA GLY A 10 -13.58 -37.86 -8.94
C GLY A 10 -13.25 -38.74 -10.15
N PRO A 11 -13.54 -40.07 -10.09
CA PRO A 11 -13.16 -41.03 -11.13
C PRO A 11 -13.84 -40.73 -12.47
N PRO A 12 -13.27 -41.19 -13.61
CA PRO A 12 -13.83 -40.98 -14.94
C PRO A 12 -15.31 -41.33 -15.03
N SER A 13 -16.10 -40.39 -15.54
CA SER A 13 -17.52 -40.59 -15.86
C SER A 13 -17.94 -39.57 -16.90
N GLN A 14 -18.76 -39.97 -17.88
CA GLN A 14 -19.32 -39.04 -18.86
C GLN A 14 -20.18 -37.92 -18.22
N GLN A 15 -20.75 -38.16 -17.03
CA GLN A 15 -21.65 -37.21 -16.37
C GLN A 15 -20.93 -36.19 -15.50
N SER A 16 -19.99 -36.64 -14.66
CA SER A 16 -19.36 -35.82 -13.63
C SER A 16 -17.87 -35.56 -13.83
N SER A 17 -17.14 -36.43 -14.55
CA SER A 17 -15.69 -36.33 -14.74
C SER A 17 -15.26 -36.74 -16.17
N PRO A 18 -15.74 -36.03 -17.21
CA PRO A 18 -15.55 -36.46 -18.61
C PRO A 18 -14.12 -36.26 -19.14
N TYR A 19 -13.27 -35.48 -18.44
CA TYR A 19 -12.01 -34.99 -19.01
C TYR A 19 -10.75 -35.71 -18.51
N ILE A 20 -10.77 -36.21 -17.27
CA ILE A 20 -9.56 -36.71 -16.59
C ILE A 20 -8.92 -37.91 -17.31
N HIS A 21 -9.74 -38.82 -17.85
CA HIS A 21 -9.25 -40.01 -18.56
C HIS A 21 -8.53 -39.63 -19.87
N SER A 22 -9.13 -38.74 -20.66
CA SER A 22 -8.51 -38.21 -21.89
C SER A 22 -7.19 -37.49 -21.59
N PHE A 23 -7.16 -36.69 -20.53
CA PHE A 23 -5.96 -35.96 -20.14
C PHE A 23 -4.81 -36.87 -19.69
N VAL A 24 -5.09 -37.82 -18.79
CA VAL A 24 -4.08 -38.80 -18.30
C VAL A 24 -3.52 -39.62 -19.46
N HIS A 25 -4.38 -40.04 -20.40
CA HIS A 25 -3.96 -40.77 -21.60
C HIS A 25 -2.97 -39.98 -22.46
N GLU A 26 -3.30 -38.73 -22.79
CA GLU A 26 -2.41 -37.88 -23.61
C GLU A 26 -1.14 -37.47 -22.86
N LEU A 27 -1.21 -37.27 -21.54
CA LEU A 27 -0.04 -36.97 -20.70
C LEU A 27 0.96 -38.15 -20.70
N ARG A 28 0.47 -39.39 -20.61
CA ARG A 28 1.33 -40.59 -20.71
C ARG A 28 1.91 -40.79 -22.10
N LYS A 29 1.10 -40.62 -23.16
CA LYS A 29 1.59 -40.67 -24.54
C LYS A 29 2.72 -39.69 -24.81
N SER A 30 2.74 -38.58 -24.08
CA SER A 30 3.81 -37.58 -24.16
C SER A 30 5.15 -38.05 -23.56
N GLY A 31 5.21 -39.25 -22.94
CA GLY A 31 6.40 -39.81 -22.30
C GLY A 31 6.57 -39.47 -20.82
N ALA A 32 5.56 -38.84 -20.19
CA ALA A 32 5.58 -38.57 -18.75
C ALA A 32 5.21 -39.83 -17.95
N SER A 33 5.89 -40.05 -16.81
CA SER A 33 5.41 -41.02 -15.82
C SER A 33 4.22 -40.39 -15.09
N VAL A 34 3.08 -41.07 -15.01
CA VAL A 34 1.85 -40.51 -14.44
C VAL A 34 1.31 -41.42 -13.34
N SER A 35 1.07 -40.82 -12.18
CA SER A 35 0.41 -41.44 -11.04
C SER A 35 -0.83 -40.65 -10.68
N VAL A 36 -1.92 -41.33 -10.30
CA VAL A 36 -3.25 -40.71 -10.17
C VAL A 36 -3.84 -41.00 -8.80
N VAL A 37 -4.18 -39.95 -8.05
CA VAL A 37 -4.95 -40.03 -6.79
C VAL A 37 -6.12 -39.08 -6.85
N LEU A 38 -7.34 -39.61 -6.86
CA LEU A 38 -8.56 -38.80 -6.96
C LEU A 38 -9.44 -38.99 -5.72
N PRO A 39 -10.34 -38.06 -5.43
CA PRO A 39 -11.46 -38.33 -4.54
C PRO A 39 -12.31 -39.48 -5.09
N HIS A 40 -12.88 -40.33 -4.22
CA HIS A 40 -13.75 -41.42 -4.64
C HIS A 40 -15.08 -40.97 -5.27
N ALA A 41 -15.47 -39.71 -5.06
CA ALA A 41 -16.67 -39.07 -5.58
C ALA A 41 -16.42 -37.57 -5.79
N GLN A 42 -17.30 -36.89 -6.51
CA GLN A 42 -17.20 -35.46 -6.78
C GLN A 42 -17.16 -34.62 -5.48
N ARG A 43 -16.19 -33.69 -5.42
CA ARG A 43 -15.91 -32.77 -4.31
C ARG A 43 -15.78 -31.31 -4.80
N SER A 44 -16.66 -30.87 -5.70
CA SER A 44 -16.68 -29.47 -6.17
C SER A 44 -17.07 -28.50 -5.04
N TRP A 45 -16.67 -27.23 -5.13
CA TRP A 45 -17.00 -26.16 -4.16
C TRP A 45 -16.44 -26.34 -2.74
N VAL A 46 -15.41 -27.17 -2.55
CA VAL A 46 -14.78 -27.42 -1.23
C VAL A 46 -13.56 -26.53 -0.93
N GLY A 47 -13.05 -25.78 -1.92
CA GLY A 47 -11.80 -25.02 -1.80
C GLY A 47 -10.61 -25.90 -1.38
N LYS A 48 -9.69 -25.35 -0.57
CA LYS A 48 -8.64 -26.13 0.10
C LYS A 48 -9.08 -26.53 1.51
N ALA A 49 -9.38 -27.81 1.73
CA ALA A 49 -9.76 -28.34 3.03
C ALA A 49 -9.13 -29.72 3.29
N HIS A 50 -8.98 -30.10 4.57
CA HIS A 50 -8.71 -31.47 5.01
C HIS A 50 -9.75 -31.88 6.04
N PHE A 51 -10.16 -33.15 6.05
CA PHE A 51 -11.05 -33.68 7.07
C PHE A 51 -10.26 -34.08 8.30
N VAL A 52 -10.37 -33.30 9.38
CA VAL A 52 -9.78 -33.63 10.68
C VAL A 52 -10.69 -34.62 11.41
N GLY A 53 -10.11 -35.64 12.04
CA GLY A 53 -10.85 -36.64 12.82
C GLY A 53 -11.54 -37.74 11.99
N LYS A 54 -11.41 -37.72 10.66
CA LYS A 54 -11.89 -38.78 9.77
C LYS A 54 -10.74 -39.68 9.32
N THR A 55 -10.88 -40.98 9.53
CA THR A 55 -9.97 -41.98 8.93
C THR A 55 -10.22 -42.05 7.43
N ILE A 56 -9.17 -41.87 6.64
CA ILE A 56 -9.23 -41.93 5.18
C ILE A 56 -8.90 -43.36 4.73
N VAL A 57 -9.80 -43.98 3.98
CA VAL A 57 -9.62 -45.32 3.42
C VAL A 57 -9.54 -45.21 1.90
N PRO A 58 -8.46 -45.71 1.26
CA PRO A 58 -8.33 -45.69 -0.19
C PRO A 58 -9.01 -46.92 -0.83
N THR A 59 -9.60 -46.71 -2.01
CA THR A 59 -10.03 -47.75 -2.95
C THR A 59 -9.25 -47.62 -4.26
N TYR A 60 -9.41 -48.58 -5.17
CA TYR A 60 -8.54 -48.70 -6.35
C TYR A 60 -9.38 -48.78 -7.63
N PHE A 61 -9.14 -47.87 -8.56
CA PHE A 61 -9.91 -47.75 -9.80
C PHE A 61 -9.08 -48.15 -11.01
N ARG A 62 -9.68 -48.94 -11.91
CA ARG A 62 -9.13 -49.27 -13.21
C ARG A 62 -9.90 -48.55 -14.31
N PRO A 63 -9.25 -47.64 -15.05
CA PRO A 63 -9.86 -47.02 -16.21
C PRO A 63 -10.28 -48.07 -17.24
N GLY A 64 -11.46 -47.89 -17.81
CA GLY A 64 -11.97 -48.69 -18.92
C GLY A 64 -11.52 -48.15 -20.27
N THR A 65 -12.38 -48.21 -21.27
CA THR A 65 -12.14 -47.62 -22.59
C THR A 65 -12.28 -46.09 -22.53
N LEU A 66 -11.55 -45.37 -23.38
CA LEU A 66 -11.60 -43.92 -23.41
C LEU A 66 -13.00 -43.45 -23.85
N TYR A 67 -13.56 -42.47 -23.12
CA TYR A 67 -14.91 -41.93 -23.34
C TYR A 67 -16.06 -42.92 -23.06
N THR A 68 -15.83 -44.00 -22.33
CA THR A 68 -16.89 -44.92 -21.87
C THR A 68 -16.84 -45.12 -20.37
N ASP A 69 -18.00 -45.43 -19.79
CA ASP A 69 -18.18 -45.65 -18.34
C ASP A 69 -18.07 -47.15 -17.99
N ASP A 70 -17.02 -47.82 -18.47
CA ASP A 70 -16.73 -49.25 -18.31
C ASP A 70 -15.56 -49.52 -17.33
N GLY A 71 -15.15 -48.52 -16.55
CA GLY A 71 -14.14 -48.67 -15.50
C GLY A 71 -14.62 -49.51 -14.31
N SER A 72 -13.69 -49.98 -13.48
CA SER A 72 -14.03 -50.82 -12.32
C SER A 72 -13.29 -50.40 -11.04
N THR A 73 -13.99 -50.39 -9.91
CA THR A 73 -13.44 -50.06 -8.58
C THR A 73 -13.30 -51.31 -7.72
N HIS A 74 -12.22 -51.41 -6.96
CA HIS A 74 -11.87 -52.54 -6.10
C HIS A 74 -11.41 -52.04 -4.71
N ASP A 75 -11.67 -52.82 -3.66
CA ASP A 75 -11.29 -52.45 -2.29
C ASP A 75 -9.80 -52.64 -1.97
N ARG A 76 -9.09 -53.39 -2.82
CA ARG A 76 -7.68 -53.74 -2.63
C ARG A 76 -6.92 -53.62 -3.95
N PRO A 77 -5.61 -53.31 -3.91
CA PRO A 77 -4.82 -53.21 -5.11
C PRO A 77 -4.63 -54.59 -5.75
N ARG A 78 -4.62 -54.65 -7.07
CA ARG A 78 -4.46 -55.91 -7.82
C ARG A 78 -3.00 -56.09 -8.25
N LEU A 79 -2.50 -57.33 -8.16
CA LEU A 79 -1.09 -57.68 -8.39
C LEU A 79 -0.79 -58.11 -9.84
N ASP A 80 -1.70 -57.88 -10.79
CA ASP A 80 -1.56 -58.34 -12.18
C ASP A 80 -0.80 -57.35 -13.09
N GLY A 81 -0.23 -56.29 -12.52
CA GLY A 81 0.56 -55.29 -13.24
C GLY A 81 -0.26 -54.32 -14.11
N GLY A 82 -1.59 -54.40 -14.05
CA GLY A 82 -2.48 -53.47 -14.75
C GLY A 82 -2.41 -52.05 -14.20
N GLU A 83 -2.85 -51.08 -15.01
CA GLU A 83 -2.97 -49.70 -14.58
C GLU A 83 -4.02 -49.55 -13.47
N GLU A 84 -3.65 -48.84 -12.40
CA GLU A 84 -4.52 -48.66 -11.24
C GLU A 84 -4.37 -47.26 -10.65
N TRP A 85 -5.50 -46.61 -10.40
CA TRP A 85 -5.61 -45.27 -9.80
C TRP A 85 -6.06 -45.42 -8.36
N VAL A 86 -5.59 -44.53 -7.48
CA VAL A 86 -6.00 -44.53 -6.08
C VAL A 86 -7.18 -43.57 -5.93
N LEU A 87 -8.26 -44.06 -5.33
CA LEU A 87 -9.41 -43.26 -4.95
C LEU A 87 -9.42 -43.06 -3.44
N VAL A 88 -9.69 -41.85 -2.98
CA VAL A 88 -9.57 -41.46 -1.57
C VAL A 88 -10.90 -40.89 -1.09
N ASP A 89 -11.40 -41.33 0.06
CA ASP A 89 -12.54 -40.67 0.72
C ASP A 89 -12.14 -39.40 1.49
N GLY A 90 -11.55 -38.47 0.76
CA GLY A 90 -11.06 -37.18 1.23
C GLY A 90 -11.28 -36.07 0.21
N THR A 91 -10.58 -34.97 0.41
CA THR A 91 -10.56 -33.80 -0.47
C THR A 91 -9.42 -33.90 -1.49
N PRO A 92 -9.40 -33.06 -2.54
CA PRO A 92 -8.28 -32.98 -3.49
C PRO A 92 -6.94 -32.67 -2.80
N ALA A 93 -6.94 -31.84 -1.75
CA ALA A 93 -5.75 -31.56 -0.95
C ALA A 93 -5.25 -32.82 -0.24
N SER A 94 -6.13 -33.63 0.36
CA SER A 94 -5.75 -34.92 0.94
C SER A 94 -5.21 -35.89 -0.11
N CYS A 95 -5.81 -35.94 -1.31
CA CYS A 95 -5.31 -36.75 -2.43
C CYS A 95 -3.88 -36.38 -2.81
N THR A 96 -3.57 -35.07 -2.81
CA THR A 96 -2.24 -34.55 -3.11
C THR A 96 -1.21 -35.00 -2.08
N GLN A 97 -1.48 -34.78 -0.78
CA GLN A 97 -0.60 -35.20 0.31
C GLN A 97 -0.38 -36.72 0.33
N ILE A 98 -1.46 -37.50 0.14
CA ILE A 98 -1.40 -38.96 0.11
C ILE A 98 -0.57 -39.45 -1.09
N GLY A 99 -0.81 -38.88 -2.28
CA GLY A 99 -0.07 -39.23 -3.48
C GLY A 99 1.42 -38.85 -3.40
N LEU A 100 1.76 -37.71 -2.78
CA LEU A 100 3.14 -37.25 -2.64
C LEU A 100 3.95 -38.07 -1.62
N ASN A 101 3.34 -38.44 -0.50
CA ASN A 101 4.08 -38.98 0.65
C ASN A 101 3.90 -40.49 0.87
N HIS A 102 2.79 -41.08 0.43
CA HIS A 102 2.41 -42.45 0.81
C HIS A 102 2.28 -43.44 -0.35
N TYR A 103 2.16 -42.96 -1.59
CA TYR A 103 2.04 -43.80 -2.78
C TYR A 103 3.14 -43.49 -3.82
N PHE A 104 3.38 -44.44 -4.73
CA PHE A 104 4.20 -44.29 -5.94
C PHE A 104 5.71 -44.04 -5.73
N GLN A 105 6.23 -44.31 -4.53
CA GLN A 105 7.65 -44.17 -4.22
C GLN A 105 8.52 -45.04 -5.14
N GLU A 106 7.99 -46.18 -5.60
CA GLU A 106 8.63 -47.11 -6.52
C GLU A 106 8.85 -46.55 -7.93
N LYS A 107 8.09 -45.51 -8.33
CA LYS A 107 8.22 -44.84 -9.64
C LYS A 107 9.21 -43.67 -9.62
N GLY A 108 9.86 -43.42 -8.48
CA GLY A 108 10.77 -42.30 -8.28
C GLY A 108 10.06 -41.01 -7.84
N PRO A 109 10.81 -39.93 -7.59
CA PRO A 109 10.28 -38.70 -7.02
C PRO A 109 9.25 -38.06 -7.96
N ILE A 110 8.17 -37.52 -7.37
CA ILE A 110 7.20 -36.72 -8.10
C ILE A 110 7.81 -35.33 -8.35
N ASP A 111 7.87 -34.95 -9.63
CA ASP A 111 8.46 -33.69 -10.10
C ASP A 111 7.44 -32.54 -10.08
N MET A 112 6.15 -32.86 -10.24
CA MET A 112 5.08 -31.88 -10.42
C MET A 112 3.71 -32.45 -10.01
N VAL A 113 2.84 -31.60 -9.47
CA VAL A 113 1.43 -31.91 -9.23
C VAL A 113 0.57 -31.23 -10.29
N VAL A 114 -0.36 -31.95 -10.89
CA VAL A 114 -1.40 -31.39 -11.76
C VAL A 114 -2.75 -31.74 -11.16
N SER A 115 -3.49 -30.73 -10.73
CA SER A 115 -4.86 -30.88 -10.23
C SER A 115 -5.84 -30.50 -11.34
N GLY A 116 -6.68 -31.44 -11.76
CA GLY A 116 -7.61 -31.30 -12.89
C GLY A 116 -7.28 -32.24 -14.06
N PRO A 117 -7.95 -32.08 -15.22
CA PRO A 117 -8.83 -30.97 -15.57
C PRO A 117 -10.16 -31.00 -14.80
N ASN A 118 -10.58 -29.84 -14.28
CA ASN A 118 -11.89 -29.63 -13.67
C ASN A 118 -13.02 -29.60 -14.72
N TYR A 119 -14.19 -30.10 -14.35
CA TYR A 119 -15.44 -30.02 -15.10
C TYR A 119 -16.04 -28.62 -15.00
N GLY A 120 -15.46 -27.68 -15.75
CA GLY A 120 -15.84 -26.27 -15.77
C GLY A 120 -14.64 -25.35 -15.57
N ARG A 121 -14.88 -24.04 -15.66
CA ARG A 121 -13.84 -23.02 -15.47
C ARG A 121 -13.65 -22.70 -13.99
N ASN A 122 -12.41 -22.45 -13.61
CA ASN A 122 -12.02 -21.87 -12.33
C ASN A 122 -11.36 -20.51 -12.60
N SER A 123 -12.07 -19.66 -13.35
CA SER A 123 -11.68 -18.28 -13.63
C SER A 123 -12.51 -17.33 -12.76
N THR A 124 -11.99 -16.19 -12.35
CA THR A 124 -12.55 -15.24 -11.35
C THR A 124 -12.38 -15.67 -9.90
N ALA A 125 -12.39 -14.70 -8.97
CA ALA A 125 -12.12 -14.91 -7.55
C ALA A 125 -13.10 -15.88 -6.90
N LEU A 126 -14.41 -15.71 -7.13
CA LEU A 126 -15.43 -16.57 -6.52
C LEU A 126 -15.31 -18.05 -6.93
N PHE A 127 -15.06 -18.33 -8.22
CA PHE A 127 -14.87 -19.71 -8.66
C PHE A 127 -13.51 -20.27 -8.21
N SER A 128 -12.45 -19.48 -8.28
CA SER A 128 -11.09 -19.91 -7.90
C SER A 128 -11.00 -20.25 -6.40
N LEU A 129 -11.57 -19.41 -5.53
CA LEU A 129 -11.52 -19.59 -4.08
C LEU A 129 -12.34 -20.79 -3.59
N SER A 130 -13.41 -21.14 -4.30
CA SER A 130 -14.22 -22.32 -4.00
C SER A 130 -13.74 -23.60 -4.69
N SER A 131 -12.75 -23.52 -5.59
CA SER A 131 -12.30 -24.65 -6.40
C SER A 131 -11.49 -25.68 -5.60
N GLY A 132 -11.96 -26.93 -5.59
CA GLY A 132 -11.19 -28.06 -5.08
C GLY A 132 -9.99 -28.36 -5.97
N THR A 133 -10.14 -28.17 -7.29
CA THR A 133 -9.03 -28.27 -8.25
C THR A 133 -7.90 -27.27 -7.94
N VAL A 134 -8.19 -26.01 -7.68
CA VAL A 134 -7.16 -25.03 -7.25
C VAL A 134 -6.59 -25.42 -5.88
N GLY A 135 -7.43 -25.87 -4.95
CA GLY A 135 -7.02 -26.34 -3.63
C GLY A 135 -6.02 -27.51 -3.67
N GLY A 136 -6.20 -28.48 -4.57
CA GLY A 136 -5.26 -29.58 -4.77
C GLY A 136 -3.89 -29.11 -5.27
N ALA A 137 -3.86 -28.22 -6.26
CA ALA A 137 -2.60 -27.65 -6.75
C ALA A 137 -1.90 -26.78 -5.67
N MET A 138 -2.67 -26.02 -4.89
CA MET A 138 -2.14 -25.23 -3.78
C MET A 138 -1.51 -26.09 -2.69
N GLU A 139 -2.10 -27.25 -2.39
CA GLU A 139 -1.49 -28.20 -1.46
C GLU A 139 -0.16 -28.76 -2.01
N GLY A 140 -0.10 -29.06 -3.31
CA GLY A 140 1.14 -29.48 -3.98
C GLY A 140 2.24 -28.43 -3.88
N ALA A 141 1.89 -27.16 -4.10
CA ALA A 141 2.81 -26.03 -3.97
C ALA A 141 3.33 -25.85 -2.54
N LEU A 142 2.46 -25.97 -1.55
CA LEU A 142 2.83 -25.95 -0.13
C LEU A 142 3.75 -27.12 0.27
N CYS A 143 3.68 -28.24 -0.45
CA CYS A 143 4.63 -29.36 -0.32
C CYS A 143 5.96 -29.14 -1.07
N GLY A 144 6.21 -27.93 -1.59
CA GLY A 144 7.42 -27.58 -2.33
C GLY A 144 7.49 -28.18 -3.74
N LYS A 145 6.35 -28.58 -4.31
CA LYS A 145 6.27 -29.10 -5.68
C LYS A 145 5.72 -28.05 -6.64
N ARG A 146 6.32 -27.95 -7.82
CA ARG A 146 5.71 -27.22 -8.95
C ARG A 146 4.29 -27.76 -9.15
N SER A 147 3.31 -26.88 -9.25
CA SER A 147 1.91 -27.30 -9.24
C SER A 147 1.05 -26.54 -10.24
N VAL A 148 0.20 -27.25 -10.98
CA VAL A 148 -0.75 -26.66 -11.93
C VAL A 148 -2.17 -27.05 -11.55
N ALA A 149 -3.05 -26.06 -11.44
CA ALA A 149 -4.50 -26.27 -11.47
C ALA A 149 -4.96 -26.16 -12.92
N LEU A 150 -5.66 -27.16 -13.44
CA LEU A 150 -6.11 -27.24 -14.83
C LEU A 150 -7.63 -27.30 -14.89
N SER A 151 -8.26 -26.49 -15.72
CA SER A 151 -9.71 -26.37 -15.81
C SER A 151 -10.18 -26.22 -17.25
N TYR A 152 -11.23 -26.94 -17.63
CA TYR A 152 -11.79 -26.88 -18.98
C TYR A 152 -13.08 -26.07 -19.00
N ALA A 153 -13.01 -24.90 -19.61
CA ALA A 153 -14.11 -23.96 -19.70
C ALA A 153 -15.04 -24.32 -20.85
N PHE A 154 -16.24 -24.82 -20.55
CA PHE A 154 -17.27 -25.09 -21.56
C PHE A 154 -18.34 -23.99 -21.57
N PHE A 155 -18.86 -23.69 -22.75
CA PHE A 155 -19.94 -22.71 -22.96
C PHE A 155 -21.29 -23.36 -23.26
N ASN A 156 -21.28 -24.66 -23.52
CA ASN A 156 -22.44 -25.51 -23.70
C ASN A 156 -22.11 -26.92 -23.16
N ARG A 157 -23.11 -27.77 -22.95
CA ARG A 157 -22.91 -29.14 -22.44
C ARG A 157 -22.57 -30.16 -23.55
N ASN A 158 -22.12 -29.71 -24.71
CA ASN A 158 -21.74 -30.61 -25.81
C ASN A 158 -20.26 -31.01 -25.68
N HIS A 159 -20.03 -32.23 -25.21
CA HIS A 159 -18.71 -32.76 -24.89
C HIS A 159 -18.14 -33.62 -26.01
N ASP A 160 -17.82 -32.98 -27.15
CA ASP A 160 -17.25 -33.68 -28.29
C ASP A 160 -15.85 -34.27 -27.92
N PRO A 161 -15.65 -35.60 -28.05
CA PRO A 161 -14.36 -36.24 -27.79
C PRO A 161 -13.18 -35.62 -28.54
N VAL A 162 -13.39 -35.10 -29.76
CA VAL A 162 -12.35 -34.45 -30.57
C VAL A 162 -11.90 -33.14 -29.93
N ILE A 163 -12.84 -32.35 -29.40
CA ILE A 163 -12.55 -31.08 -28.71
C ILE A 163 -11.85 -31.37 -27.38
N ILE A 164 -12.34 -32.35 -26.60
CA ILE A 164 -11.71 -32.77 -25.33
C ILE A 164 -10.28 -33.23 -25.54
N ARG A 165 -10.04 -34.03 -26.59
CA ARG A 165 -8.69 -34.49 -26.93
C ARG A 165 -7.79 -33.33 -27.32
N SER A 166 -8.28 -32.38 -28.10
CA SER A 166 -7.53 -31.19 -28.52
C SER A 166 -7.15 -30.31 -27.33
N ALA A 167 -8.07 -30.10 -26.39
CA ALA A 167 -7.80 -29.41 -25.13
C ALA A 167 -6.79 -30.16 -24.25
N SER A 168 -6.84 -31.50 -24.24
CA SER A 168 -5.87 -32.34 -23.52
C SER A 168 -4.46 -32.22 -24.11
N LEU A 169 -4.34 -32.23 -25.44
CA LEU A 169 -3.06 -32.02 -26.11
C LEU A 169 -2.49 -30.62 -25.83
N MET A 170 -3.32 -29.58 -25.88
CA MET A 170 -2.91 -28.21 -25.53
C MET A 170 -2.42 -28.14 -24.07
N SER A 171 -3.17 -28.74 -23.14
CA SER A 171 -2.82 -28.76 -21.72
C SER A 171 -1.49 -29.46 -21.45
N VAL A 172 -1.24 -30.59 -22.10
CA VAL A 172 0.04 -31.32 -22.01
C VAL A 172 1.19 -30.46 -22.55
N ARG A 173 0.99 -29.74 -23.66
CA ARG A 173 2.00 -28.81 -24.20
C ARG A 173 2.31 -27.69 -23.21
N LEU A 174 1.29 -27.06 -22.63
CA LEU A 174 1.45 -25.99 -21.65
C LEU A 174 2.13 -26.46 -20.37
N ILE A 175 1.74 -27.61 -19.83
CA ILE A 175 2.35 -28.17 -18.62
C ILE A 175 3.83 -28.47 -18.83
N LYS A 176 4.20 -29.06 -19.97
CA LYS A 176 5.62 -29.30 -20.31
C LYS A 176 6.41 -27.99 -20.42
N TYR A 177 5.82 -26.99 -21.08
CA TYR A 177 6.45 -25.67 -21.22
C TYR A 177 6.67 -25.01 -19.86
N LEU A 178 5.63 -24.94 -19.01
CA LEU A 178 5.72 -24.35 -17.67
C LEU A 178 6.69 -25.11 -16.79
N HIS A 179 6.71 -26.45 -16.86
CA HIS A 179 7.66 -27.26 -16.11
C HIS A 179 9.11 -26.95 -16.51
N ALA A 180 9.40 -26.77 -17.80
CA ALA A 180 10.74 -26.41 -18.26
C ALA A 180 11.12 -24.94 -17.94
N ASN A 181 10.14 -24.03 -18.00
CA ASN A 181 10.33 -22.58 -17.88
C ASN A 181 9.60 -22.00 -16.66
N TRP A 182 9.78 -22.64 -15.50
CA TRP A 182 9.07 -22.23 -14.30
C TRP A 182 9.57 -20.88 -13.78
N THR A 183 8.72 -19.84 -13.84
CA THR A 183 9.10 -18.50 -13.37
C THR A 183 9.44 -18.48 -11.88
N PRO A 184 10.61 -17.93 -11.47
CA PRO A 184 10.98 -17.76 -10.08
C PRO A 184 9.97 -16.93 -9.29
N GLY A 185 9.55 -17.41 -8.12
CA GLY A 185 8.60 -16.73 -7.23
C GLY A 185 7.12 -17.04 -7.50
N VAL A 186 6.81 -17.85 -8.52
CA VAL A 186 5.49 -18.44 -8.73
C VAL A 186 5.43 -19.80 -8.05
N ASP A 187 4.44 -20.01 -7.18
CA ASP A 187 4.28 -21.26 -6.44
C ASP A 187 3.42 -22.27 -7.23
N LEU A 188 2.39 -21.78 -7.92
CA LEU A 188 1.53 -22.58 -8.80
C LEU A 188 0.94 -21.77 -9.97
N TYR A 189 0.50 -22.46 -11.02
CA TYR A 189 -0.24 -21.85 -12.13
C TYR A 189 -1.67 -22.39 -12.20
N ALA A 190 -2.66 -21.52 -12.38
CA ALA A 190 -4.01 -21.90 -12.75
C ALA A 190 -4.22 -21.73 -14.27
N ILE A 191 -4.56 -22.80 -14.97
CA ILE A 191 -4.76 -22.85 -16.41
C ILE A 191 -6.25 -23.07 -16.70
N ASN A 192 -6.87 -22.14 -17.41
CA ASN A 192 -8.24 -22.27 -17.90
C ASN A 192 -8.21 -22.43 -19.43
N VAL A 193 -8.58 -23.62 -19.92
CA VAL A 193 -8.60 -23.96 -21.35
C VAL A 193 -10.04 -23.93 -21.87
N PRO A 194 -10.40 -23.04 -22.80
CA PRO A 194 -11.70 -23.07 -23.48
C PRO A 194 -11.90 -24.35 -24.29
N LEU A 195 -13.01 -25.05 -24.07
CA LEU A 195 -13.45 -26.17 -24.91
C LEU A 195 -14.11 -25.64 -26.18
N LEU A 196 -13.27 -25.24 -27.12
CA LEU A 196 -13.67 -24.73 -28.43
C LEU A 196 -12.97 -25.52 -29.54
N GLU A 197 -13.61 -25.59 -30.71
CA GLU A 197 -12.98 -26.14 -31.90
C GLU A 197 -11.73 -25.35 -32.30
N GLY A 198 -10.69 -26.09 -32.70
CA GLY A 198 -9.39 -25.52 -33.08
C GLY A 198 -8.66 -24.84 -31.93
N ILE A 199 -8.85 -25.29 -30.68
CA ILE A 199 -8.10 -24.78 -29.51
C ILE A 199 -6.58 -24.98 -29.65
N ASP A 200 -6.18 -25.95 -30.47
CA ASP A 200 -4.80 -26.31 -30.80
C ASP A 200 -4.21 -25.52 -31.97
N LYS A 201 -4.98 -24.63 -32.61
CA LYS A 201 -4.53 -23.81 -33.74
C LYS A 201 -3.65 -22.64 -33.27
N PRO A 202 -2.66 -22.21 -34.08
CA PRO A 202 -1.73 -21.10 -33.73
C PRO A 202 -2.42 -19.75 -33.49
N GLU A 203 -3.59 -19.55 -34.08
CA GLU A 203 -4.39 -18.32 -33.93
C GLU A 203 -4.96 -18.13 -32.51
N ARG A 204 -5.01 -19.21 -31.72
CA ARG A 204 -5.52 -19.17 -30.35
C ARG A 204 -4.45 -18.63 -29.41
N LYS A 205 -4.71 -17.44 -28.88
CA LYS A 205 -3.83 -16.79 -27.93
C LYS A 205 -3.79 -17.53 -26.59
N ILE A 206 -2.60 -17.60 -26.03
CA ILE A 206 -2.32 -18.09 -24.69
C ILE A 206 -1.77 -16.90 -23.91
N LEU A 207 -2.51 -16.48 -22.88
CA LEU A 207 -2.24 -15.23 -22.17
C LEU A 207 -1.94 -15.50 -20.70
N TYR A 208 -0.93 -14.82 -20.17
CA TYR A 208 -0.78 -14.67 -18.73
C TYR A 208 -1.80 -13.66 -18.19
N THR A 209 -2.57 -14.06 -17.19
CA THR A 209 -3.73 -13.30 -16.68
C THR A 209 -3.70 -13.12 -15.17
N HIS A 210 -4.37 -12.08 -14.67
CA HIS A 210 -4.74 -12.00 -13.25
C HIS A 210 -6.10 -12.67 -12.98
N ILE A 211 -6.38 -13.00 -11.71
CA ILE A 211 -7.73 -13.37 -11.29
C ILE A 211 -8.63 -12.12 -11.31
N LEU A 212 -9.75 -12.18 -12.04
CA LEU A 212 -10.79 -11.16 -11.96
C LEU A 212 -11.42 -11.13 -10.56
N GLN A 213 -11.33 -9.98 -9.88
CA GLN A 213 -11.91 -9.77 -8.55
C GLN A 213 -13.41 -9.48 -8.65
N ASN A 214 -14.25 -10.47 -8.32
CA ASN A 214 -15.71 -10.36 -8.32
C ASN A 214 -16.31 -10.64 -6.92
N ARG A 215 -17.53 -10.14 -6.68
CA ARG A 215 -18.23 -10.23 -5.38
C ARG A 215 -19.71 -10.55 -5.60
N TRP A 216 -20.37 -11.12 -4.59
CA TRP A 216 -21.83 -11.22 -4.54
C TRP A 216 -22.41 -9.83 -4.26
N VAL A 217 -23.27 -9.29 -5.13
CA VAL A 217 -23.79 -7.92 -4.99
C VAL A 217 -25.29 -7.91 -4.68
N THR A 218 -26.08 -8.77 -5.31
CA THR A 218 -27.56 -8.72 -5.24
C THR A 218 -28.22 -9.92 -4.56
N GLY A 219 -27.43 -10.81 -3.93
CA GLY A 219 -27.98 -12.00 -3.25
C GLY A 219 -26.99 -12.76 -2.38
N CYS A 220 -27.45 -13.90 -1.85
CA CYS A 220 -26.64 -14.88 -1.14
C CYS A 220 -26.69 -16.24 -1.87
N SER A 221 -25.82 -17.17 -1.49
CA SER A 221 -25.69 -18.45 -2.18
C SER A 221 -26.74 -19.51 -1.79
N PHE A 222 -27.66 -19.16 -0.90
CA PHE A 222 -28.63 -20.08 -0.32
C PHE A 222 -30.07 -19.56 -0.51
N GLU A 223 -30.99 -20.48 -0.77
CA GLU A 223 -32.42 -20.21 -0.79
C GLU A 223 -33.11 -21.00 0.34
N GLU A 224 -34.04 -20.35 1.05
CA GLU A 224 -34.83 -20.95 2.12
C GLU A 224 -35.91 -21.84 1.52
N LEU A 225 -36.01 -23.09 1.99
CA LEU A 225 -37.11 -24.00 1.65
C LEU A 225 -38.29 -23.78 2.58
N GLU A 226 -39.50 -23.81 2.02
CA GLU A 226 -40.73 -23.92 2.80
C GLU A 226 -40.85 -25.33 3.40
N ASP A 227 -41.39 -25.43 4.61
CA ASP A 227 -41.38 -26.63 5.46
C ASP A 227 -42.00 -27.89 4.79
N ASP A 228 -42.84 -27.74 3.77
CA ASP A 228 -43.57 -28.84 3.13
C ASP A 228 -42.74 -29.63 2.09
N GLU A 229 -41.62 -29.09 1.61
CA GLU A 229 -40.71 -29.78 0.65
C GLU A 229 -39.59 -30.58 1.36
N ALA A 230 -39.55 -30.51 2.69
CA ALA A 230 -38.40 -30.82 3.53
C ALA A 230 -38.24 -32.29 3.99
N ASP A 231 -39.13 -33.19 3.58
CA ASP A 231 -39.30 -34.50 4.23
C ASP A 231 -38.77 -35.70 3.41
N LYS A 232 -37.68 -35.53 2.64
CA LYS A 232 -37.06 -36.66 1.90
C LYS A 232 -35.61 -37.01 2.24
N SER A 233 -34.94 -36.34 3.18
CA SER A 233 -33.58 -36.78 3.57
C SER A 233 -33.11 -36.30 4.94
N ASP A 234 -33.95 -36.40 5.98
CA ASP A 234 -33.51 -36.04 7.33
C ASP A 234 -32.88 -37.23 8.06
N THR A 235 -31.54 -37.25 8.08
CA THR A 235 -30.71 -38.14 8.92
C THR A 235 -30.69 -37.73 10.40
N GLY A 236 -31.28 -36.59 10.77
CA GLY A 236 -31.34 -36.08 12.15
C GLY A 236 -32.43 -36.68 13.04
N ARG A 237 -33.45 -37.33 12.47
CA ARG A 237 -34.55 -37.96 13.24
C ARG A 237 -34.12 -39.13 14.15
N ARG A 238 -32.89 -39.63 14.01
CA ARG A 238 -32.34 -40.72 14.86
C ARG A 238 -31.55 -40.26 16.09
N GLU A 239 -31.22 -38.97 16.20
CA GLU A 239 -30.39 -38.46 17.31
C GLU A 239 -31.24 -37.87 18.45
N ALA A 240 -32.48 -37.46 18.17
CA ALA A 240 -33.41 -36.89 19.15
C ALA A 240 -34.23 -37.93 19.94
N GLU A 241 -34.39 -39.16 19.45
CA GLU A 241 -35.08 -40.24 20.17
C GLU A 241 -34.22 -40.90 21.29
N ILE A 242 -32.92 -40.58 21.36
CA ILE A 242 -31.97 -41.20 22.30
C ILE A 242 -31.73 -40.35 23.56
N ARG A 243 -32.10 -39.07 23.57
CA ARG A 243 -31.90 -38.17 24.71
C ARG A 243 -33.24 -37.67 25.25
N GLY A 244 -33.98 -38.58 25.87
CA GLY A 244 -35.14 -38.22 26.67
C GLY A 244 -34.72 -37.37 27.86
N ASP A 245 -35.16 -36.12 27.89
CA ASP A 245 -35.40 -35.44 29.16
C ASP A 245 -36.48 -34.36 29.01
N VAL A 246 -37.32 -34.28 30.03
CA VAL A 246 -38.55 -33.49 30.11
C VAL A 246 -38.28 -32.29 31.00
N GLY A 247 -38.66 -31.09 30.57
CA GLY A 247 -38.63 -29.91 31.43
C GLY A 247 -39.25 -28.68 30.78
N GLU A 248 -40.46 -28.33 31.21
CA GLU A 248 -41.16 -27.10 30.86
C GLU A 248 -40.43 -25.87 31.42
N HIS A 249 -40.27 -24.84 30.59
CA HIS A 249 -40.29 -23.44 31.02
C HIS A 249 -40.75 -22.55 29.85
N GLU A 250 -41.92 -21.92 30.02
CA GLU A 250 -42.38 -20.84 29.15
C GLU A 250 -41.50 -19.61 29.34
N HIS A 251 -40.57 -19.41 28.41
CA HIS A 251 -40.03 -18.11 28.09
C HIS A 251 -40.39 -17.81 26.63
N LYS A 252 -41.08 -16.68 26.38
CA LYS A 252 -41.12 -16.07 25.04
C LYS A 252 -39.73 -15.56 24.69
N HIS A 253 -38.81 -16.47 24.42
CA HIS A 253 -37.63 -16.16 23.62
C HIS A 253 -38.10 -15.87 22.21
N LEU A 254 -37.48 -14.89 21.54
CA LEU A 254 -37.46 -14.88 20.07
C LEU A 254 -36.74 -16.16 19.63
N ALA A 255 -37.45 -17.29 19.62
CA ALA A 255 -36.91 -18.56 19.20
C ALA A 255 -36.67 -18.47 17.69
N LEU A 256 -35.41 -18.65 17.29
CA LEU A 256 -35.03 -18.77 15.89
C LEU A 256 -35.87 -19.90 15.27
N LYS A 257 -36.65 -19.59 14.23
CA LYS A 257 -37.36 -20.62 13.46
C LYS A 257 -36.32 -21.55 12.83
N HIS A 258 -36.56 -22.86 12.91
CA HIS A 258 -35.77 -23.83 12.17
C HIS A 258 -36.01 -23.59 10.68
N LYS A 259 -34.93 -23.39 9.91
CA LYS A 259 -34.98 -23.09 8.48
C LYS A 259 -34.07 -24.08 7.77
N LYS A 260 -34.53 -24.62 6.65
CA LYS A 260 -33.71 -25.42 5.75
C LYS A 260 -33.31 -24.57 4.56
N PHE A 261 -32.06 -24.71 4.14
CA PHE A 261 -31.49 -23.95 3.04
C PHE A 261 -30.93 -24.89 1.99
N ILE A 262 -31.11 -24.55 0.71
CA ILE A 262 -30.46 -25.23 -0.42
C ILE A 262 -29.42 -24.30 -1.01
N TRP A 263 -28.31 -24.87 -1.49
CA TRP A 263 -27.35 -24.13 -2.28
C TRP A 263 -27.92 -23.79 -3.67
N ALA A 264 -28.21 -22.51 -3.91
CA ALA A 264 -28.79 -21.99 -5.14
C ALA A 264 -28.20 -20.60 -5.50
N PRO A 265 -26.90 -20.51 -5.80
CA PRO A 265 -26.24 -19.24 -6.08
C PRO A 265 -26.76 -18.58 -7.37
N LYS A 266 -27.01 -17.27 -7.30
CA LYS A 266 -27.42 -16.46 -8.45
C LYS A 266 -26.18 -15.96 -9.21
N PHE A 267 -25.79 -16.65 -10.27
CA PHE A 267 -24.57 -16.35 -11.03
C PHE A 267 -24.65 -15.10 -11.94
N ALA A 268 -25.80 -14.44 -12.04
CA ALA A 268 -26.00 -13.28 -12.91
C ALA A 268 -24.99 -12.14 -12.63
N ASP A 269 -24.69 -11.88 -11.35
CA ASP A 269 -23.71 -10.87 -10.94
C ASP A 269 -22.29 -11.23 -11.43
N ILE A 270 -21.94 -12.52 -11.38
CA ILE A 270 -20.65 -13.01 -11.85
C ILE A 270 -20.55 -12.85 -13.37
N HIS A 271 -21.57 -13.25 -14.11
CA HIS A 271 -21.59 -13.13 -15.56
C HIS A 271 -21.46 -11.68 -16.02
N ARG A 272 -22.22 -10.76 -15.39
CA ARG A 272 -22.14 -9.32 -15.65
C ARG A 272 -20.73 -8.77 -15.40
N SER A 273 -20.11 -9.14 -14.28
CA SER A 273 -18.75 -8.68 -13.95
C SER A 273 -17.71 -9.10 -14.98
N VAL A 274 -17.88 -10.26 -15.63
CA VAL A 274 -16.99 -10.71 -16.70
C VAL A 274 -17.23 -9.91 -17.98
N GLU A 275 -18.49 -9.62 -18.32
CA GLU A 275 -18.86 -8.81 -19.50
C GLU A 275 -18.37 -7.36 -19.40
N GLU A 276 -18.44 -6.77 -18.21
CA GLU A 276 -17.99 -5.40 -17.92
C GLU A 276 -16.46 -5.29 -17.77
N SER A 277 -15.75 -6.42 -17.63
CA SER A 277 -14.30 -6.42 -17.41
C SER A 277 -13.47 -6.17 -18.68
N GLY A 278 -12.39 -5.38 -18.54
CA GLY A 278 -11.41 -5.11 -19.60
C GLY A 278 -10.35 -6.21 -19.78
N PRO A 279 -9.48 -6.11 -20.81
CA PRO A 279 -8.41 -7.08 -21.08
C PRO A 279 -7.43 -7.29 -19.92
N GLY A 280 -6.84 -8.49 -19.81
CA GLY A 280 -5.76 -8.82 -18.86
C GLY A 280 -6.15 -9.72 -17.67
N ASN A 281 -7.44 -10.00 -17.48
CA ASN A 281 -7.93 -10.93 -16.47
C ASN A 281 -8.41 -12.27 -17.05
N ASP A 282 -8.44 -13.30 -16.21
CA ASP A 282 -8.81 -14.67 -16.57
C ASP A 282 -10.27 -14.79 -17.07
N GLY A 283 -11.21 -14.10 -16.44
CA GLY A 283 -12.61 -14.05 -16.82
C GLY A 283 -12.79 -13.54 -18.25
N TRP A 284 -12.17 -12.40 -18.57
CA TRP A 284 -12.18 -11.79 -19.90
C TRP A 284 -11.51 -12.69 -20.94
N ALA A 285 -10.32 -13.23 -20.63
CA ALA A 285 -9.57 -14.06 -21.57
C ALA A 285 -10.35 -15.33 -21.95
N VAL A 286 -10.94 -16.00 -20.96
CA VAL A 286 -11.81 -17.16 -21.20
C VAL A 286 -13.06 -16.75 -22.00
N ALA A 287 -13.70 -15.62 -21.67
CA ALA A 287 -14.88 -15.14 -22.40
C ALA A 287 -14.60 -14.82 -23.88
N LYS A 288 -13.37 -14.40 -24.23
CA LYS A 288 -12.92 -14.20 -25.61
C LYS A 288 -12.47 -15.49 -26.31
N GLY A 289 -12.49 -16.63 -25.63
CA GLY A 289 -12.06 -17.91 -26.17
C GLY A 289 -10.53 -18.06 -26.24
N TYR A 290 -9.79 -17.35 -25.40
CA TYR A 290 -8.34 -17.49 -25.20
C TYR A 290 -8.03 -18.41 -24.03
N VAL A 291 -6.86 -19.05 -24.06
CA VAL A 291 -6.35 -19.81 -22.90
C VAL A 291 -5.76 -18.84 -21.89
N SER A 292 -6.22 -18.93 -20.64
CA SER A 292 -5.73 -18.11 -19.52
C SER A 292 -4.77 -18.91 -18.66
N ILE A 293 -3.63 -18.30 -18.31
CA ILE A 293 -2.63 -18.81 -17.37
C ILE A 293 -2.43 -17.78 -16.26
N THR A 294 -2.88 -18.07 -15.05
CA THR A 294 -2.77 -17.16 -13.91
C THR A 294 -1.66 -17.61 -12.95
N PRO A 295 -0.59 -16.80 -12.73
CA PRO A 295 0.45 -17.11 -11.76
C PRO A 295 0.02 -16.75 -10.33
N LEU A 296 0.17 -17.71 -9.40
CA LEU A 296 -0.31 -17.57 -8.01
C LEU A 296 0.80 -17.94 -7.00
N LYS A 297 0.78 -17.29 -5.83
CA LYS A 297 1.52 -17.74 -4.64
C LYS A 297 0.70 -18.74 -3.83
N ALA A 298 1.34 -19.51 -2.95
CA ALA A 298 0.68 -20.40 -1.99
C ALA A 298 0.11 -19.63 -0.78
N ASN A 299 -0.42 -18.45 -1.06
CA ASN A 299 -1.29 -17.58 -0.29
C ASN A 299 -2.11 -16.80 -1.33
N PHE A 300 -3.22 -16.15 -0.97
CA PHE A 300 -4.12 -15.53 -1.96
C PHE A 300 -3.56 -14.23 -2.58
N MET A 301 -2.37 -14.28 -3.20
CA MET A 301 -1.69 -13.13 -3.80
C MET A 301 -1.14 -13.49 -5.19
N HIS A 302 -1.27 -12.55 -6.13
CA HIS A 302 -0.79 -12.69 -7.50
C HIS A 302 0.74 -12.50 -7.57
N TYR A 303 1.35 -12.98 -8.66
CA TYR A 303 2.72 -12.62 -9.03
C TYR A 303 2.69 -11.62 -10.19
N ASP A 304 3.15 -10.40 -9.95
CA ASP A 304 2.95 -9.28 -10.87
C ASP A 304 3.92 -9.24 -12.07
N GLY A 305 4.98 -10.06 -12.06
CA GLY A 305 6.08 -9.99 -13.04
C GLY A 305 5.83 -10.57 -14.44
N LEU A 306 4.67 -11.15 -14.73
CA LEU A 306 4.39 -11.82 -16.03
C LEU A 306 3.11 -11.35 -16.73
N VAL A 307 2.40 -10.41 -16.14
CA VAL A 307 1.02 -10.09 -16.50
C VAL A 307 0.96 -9.39 -17.86
N GLY A 308 0.03 -9.83 -18.72
CA GLY A 308 -0.21 -9.20 -20.03
C GLY A 308 0.81 -9.55 -21.10
N GLN A 309 1.82 -10.37 -20.78
CA GLN A 309 2.76 -10.89 -21.77
C GLN A 309 2.11 -12.01 -22.59
N GLU A 310 2.31 -11.98 -23.91
CA GLU A 310 1.90 -13.04 -24.83
C GLU A 310 2.96 -14.15 -24.83
N LEU A 311 2.55 -15.38 -24.54
CA LEU A 311 3.46 -16.52 -24.55
C LEU A 311 3.65 -17.01 -26.00
N ASN A 312 4.77 -16.67 -26.62
CA ASN A 312 5.07 -17.06 -28.01
C ASN A 312 5.78 -18.43 -28.08
N ILE A 313 5.05 -19.46 -28.53
CA ILE A 313 5.51 -20.87 -28.56
C ILE A 313 6.23 -21.22 -29.88
N ASN A 314 6.31 -20.32 -30.85
CA ASN A 314 6.83 -20.61 -32.20
C ASN A 314 8.36 -20.83 -32.30
N ALA A 315 9.11 -20.78 -31.19
CA ALA A 315 10.54 -21.09 -31.14
C ALA A 315 10.87 -22.59 -30.99
N ILE A 316 9.91 -23.48 -31.26
CA ILE A 316 10.12 -24.93 -31.20
C ILE A 316 10.04 -25.51 -32.62
N GLU A 317 11.16 -25.49 -33.33
CA GLU A 317 11.56 -26.57 -34.24
C GLU A 317 13.04 -26.42 -34.63
N SER A 318 13.92 -27.10 -33.88
CA SER A 318 15.18 -27.75 -34.32
C SER A 318 16.11 -27.93 -33.12
N MET A 319 16.36 -29.19 -32.77
CA MET A 319 17.37 -29.61 -31.78
C MET A 319 18.79 -29.29 -32.28
N GLY A 320 19.29 -28.09 -32.00
CA GLY A 320 20.69 -27.77 -32.26
C GLY A 320 21.04 -26.31 -32.02
N SER A 321 21.56 -26.01 -30.82
CA SER A 321 22.54 -24.96 -30.50
C SER A 321 22.23 -24.27 -29.16
N LEU A 322 22.39 -25.01 -28.07
CA LEU A 322 22.86 -24.44 -26.82
C LEU A 322 24.34 -24.10 -27.01
N LEU A 323 24.66 -22.80 -27.11
CA LEU A 323 25.89 -22.17 -26.59
C LEU A 323 25.98 -20.69 -27.02
N LEU A 324 26.29 -19.85 -26.03
CA LEU A 324 26.96 -18.54 -26.15
C LEU A 324 26.17 -17.38 -26.77
N LYS A 325 25.61 -16.50 -25.93
CA LYS A 325 26.29 -15.25 -25.49
C LYS A 325 25.36 -14.38 -24.64
N ALA A 326 25.96 -13.83 -23.58
CA ALA A 326 25.44 -12.71 -22.82
C ALA A 326 25.49 -11.41 -23.64
N GLY A 327 24.49 -10.55 -23.41
CA GLY A 327 24.46 -9.11 -23.69
C GLY A 327 23.32 -8.67 -24.62
N PRO A 328 22.90 -7.38 -24.64
CA PRO A 328 23.08 -6.27 -23.69
C PRO A 328 21.75 -5.79 -23.06
N GLN A 329 21.81 -4.94 -22.02
CA GLN A 329 20.64 -4.29 -21.38
C GLN A 329 19.70 -3.64 -22.41
N GLU A 330 18.42 -4.01 -22.40
CA GLU A 330 17.36 -3.27 -23.07
C GLU A 330 17.18 -1.91 -22.38
N LYS A 331 17.17 -0.84 -23.18
CA LYS A 331 16.91 0.52 -22.73
C LYS A 331 15.47 0.61 -22.22
N SER A 332 15.27 0.66 -20.90
CA SER A 332 14.00 1.07 -20.31
C SER A 332 13.71 2.52 -20.68
N SER A 333 12.55 2.79 -21.30
CA SER A 333 12.05 4.14 -21.47
C SER A 333 11.46 4.62 -20.12
N CYS A 334 11.95 5.77 -19.66
CA CYS A 334 11.49 6.40 -18.41
C CYS A 334 10.81 7.73 -18.74
N TRP A 335 9.67 7.99 -18.11
CA TRP A 335 8.90 9.22 -18.25
C TRP A 335 8.86 10.00 -16.94
N ALA A 336 8.77 11.31 -17.04
CA ALA A 336 8.51 12.20 -15.93
C ALA A 336 7.33 13.13 -16.26
N VAL A 337 6.37 13.18 -15.35
CA VAL A 337 5.29 14.17 -15.34
C VAL A 337 5.66 15.19 -14.28
N VAL A 338 6.06 16.40 -14.70
CA VAL A 338 6.49 17.47 -13.79
C VAL A 338 5.50 18.64 -13.86
N GLY A 339 4.67 18.78 -12.84
CA GLY A 339 3.62 19.82 -12.76
C GLY A 339 3.63 20.55 -11.43
N TYR A 340 4.69 21.32 -11.17
CA TYR A 340 4.83 22.09 -9.91
C TYR A 340 4.33 23.54 -10.04
N GLU A 341 4.06 24.02 -11.26
CA GLU A 341 3.50 25.34 -11.60
C GLU A 341 4.30 26.55 -11.03
N ASP A 342 5.53 26.31 -10.60
CA ASP A 342 6.42 27.30 -10.01
C ASP A 342 7.65 27.51 -10.91
N ALA A 343 7.81 28.75 -11.38
CA ALA A 343 8.89 29.14 -12.29
C ALA A 343 10.32 28.99 -11.72
N TYR A 344 10.47 28.89 -10.39
CA TYR A 344 11.75 28.67 -9.72
C TYR A 344 12.04 27.18 -9.53
N VAL A 345 11.04 26.40 -9.14
CA VAL A 345 11.21 25.00 -8.72
C VAL A 345 11.18 24.04 -9.91
N GLN A 346 10.24 24.21 -10.83
CA GLN A 346 10.00 23.28 -11.93
C GLN A 346 11.23 23.09 -12.85
N PRO A 347 11.95 24.14 -13.29
CA PRO A 347 13.14 23.96 -14.12
C PRO A 347 14.27 23.19 -13.41
N LYS A 348 14.39 23.35 -12.09
CA LYS A 348 15.43 22.68 -11.28
C LYS A 348 15.16 21.19 -11.13
N ILE A 349 13.90 20.81 -10.89
CA ILE A 349 13.48 19.40 -10.87
C ILE A 349 13.76 18.75 -12.22
N GLN A 350 13.37 19.39 -13.32
CA GLN A 350 13.61 18.88 -14.66
C GLN A 350 15.10 18.73 -14.98
N ALA A 351 15.92 19.70 -14.55
CA ALA A 351 17.38 19.64 -14.70
C ALA A 351 17.98 18.46 -13.91
N ALA A 352 17.59 18.28 -12.65
CA ALA A 352 18.05 17.17 -11.81
C ALA A 352 17.67 15.80 -12.42
N LEU A 353 16.43 15.65 -12.88
CA LEU A 353 15.97 14.43 -13.55
C LEU A 353 16.75 14.14 -14.83
N LYS A 354 16.98 15.14 -15.70
CA LYS A 354 17.78 14.96 -16.92
C LYS A 354 19.24 14.62 -16.64
N LYS A 355 19.81 15.18 -15.57
CA LYS A 355 21.20 14.96 -15.17
C LYS A 355 21.43 13.51 -14.74
N SER A 356 20.56 12.99 -13.87
CA SER A 356 20.70 11.63 -13.34
C SER A 356 20.10 10.55 -14.25
N ILE A 357 19.11 10.90 -15.09
CA ILE A 357 18.42 9.98 -16.01
C ILE A 357 18.44 10.59 -17.42
N PRO A 358 19.55 10.46 -18.18
CA PRO A 358 19.69 11.09 -19.49
C PRO A 358 18.65 10.67 -20.54
N CYS A 359 18.04 9.49 -20.37
CA CYS A 359 17.00 8.95 -21.26
C CYS A 359 15.57 9.36 -20.88
N ILE A 360 15.38 10.21 -19.86
CA ILE A 360 14.04 10.57 -19.37
C ILE A 360 13.28 11.47 -20.36
N LYS A 361 12.03 11.10 -20.63
CA LYS A 361 11.09 11.88 -21.44
C LYS A 361 10.15 12.66 -20.53
N PHE A 362 9.78 13.88 -20.92
CA PHE A 362 8.85 14.71 -20.15
C PHE A 362 7.47 14.69 -20.81
N ALA A 363 6.44 14.44 -20.01
CA ALA A 363 5.04 14.56 -20.39
C ALA A 363 4.37 15.65 -19.55
N SER A 364 3.34 16.29 -20.09
CA SER A 364 2.59 17.32 -19.37
C SER A 364 1.60 16.72 -18.37
N ASN A 365 1.10 15.52 -18.67
CA ASN A 365 0.13 14.78 -17.86
C ASN A 365 0.35 13.26 -18.02
N LEU A 366 -0.27 12.47 -17.14
CA LEU A 366 -0.16 11.00 -17.19
C LEU A 366 -0.82 10.37 -18.43
N THR A 367 -1.77 11.05 -19.07
CA THR A 367 -2.45 10.55 -20.28
C THR A 367 -1.59 10.59 -21.55
N GLU A 368 -0.54 11.42 -21.57
CA GLU A 368 0.46 11.47 -22.64
C GLU A 368 1.52 10.37 -22.53
N VAL A 369 1.61 9.70 -21.38
CA VAL A 369 2.53 8.59 -21.18
C VAL A 369 1.94 7.34 -21.84
N PRO A 370 2.69 6.66 -22.73
CA PRO A 370 2.25 5.40 -23.35
C PRO A 370 1.80 4.38 -22.31
N LEU A 371 0.63 3.77 -22.55
CA LEU A 371 -0.01 2.79 -21.66
C LEU A 371 0.66 1.40 -21.66
N GLU A 372 1.89 1.28 -22.16
CA GLU A 372 2.62 0.02 -22.16
C GLU A 372 3.12 -0.30 -20.74
N ASN A 373 2.76 -1.47 -20.21
CA ASN A 373 2.99 -1.91 -18.81
C ASN A 373 4.47 -1.98 -18.35
N SER A 374 5.43 -1.53 -19.15
CA SER A 374 6.87 -1.60 -18.85
C SER A 374 7.52 -0.26 -18.53
N GLU A 375 6.84 0.88 -18.76
CA GLU A 375 7.46 2.20 -18.60
C GLU A 375 7.43 2.68 -17.14
N LYS A 376 8.59 3.14 -16.65
CA LYS A 376 8.73 3.74 -15.32
C LYS A 376 8.41 5.23 -15.39
N VAL A 377 7.48 5.69 -14.56
CA VAL A 377 6.98 7.07 -14.54
C VAL A 377 7.30 7.72 -13.20
N VAL A 378 7.89 8.91 -13.26
CA VAL A 378 8.15 9.78 -12.12
C VAL A 378 7.10 10.89 -12.12
N HIS A 379 6.17 10.86 -11.18
CA HIS A 379 5.14 11.89 -11.04
C HIS A 379 5.56 12.91 -9.97
N TRP A 380 5.99 14.08 -10.42
CA TRP A 380 6.47 15.15 -9.54
C TRP A 380 5.65 16.42 -9.76
N SER A 381 4.55 16.54 -9.04
CA SER A 381 3.59 17.65 -9.18
C SER A 381 3.16 18.20 -7.82
N THR A 382 2.38 19.28 -7.83
CA THR A 382 1.68 19.76 -6.62
C THR A 382 0.73 18.68 -6.09
N TYR A 383 0.45 18.70 -4.78
CA TYR A 383 -0.33 17.64 -4.13
C TYR A 383 -1.70 17.38 -4.78
N GLU A 384 -2.44 18.44 -5.12
CA GLU A 384 -3.77 18.35 -5.74
C GLU A 384 -3.74 17.85 -7.18
N SER A 385 -2.59 17.94 -7.85
CA SER A 385 -2.40 17.51 -9.24
C SER A 385 -1.82 16.11 -9.37
N ILE A 386 -1.53 15.43 -8.25
CA ILE A 386 -1.07 14.04 -8.28
C ILE A 386 -2.28 13.12 -8.47
N ASP A 387 -2.23 12.30 -9.51
CA ASP A 387 -3.19 11.21 -9.70
C ASP A 387 -2.87 10.04 -8.76
N PHE A 388 -3.34 10.14 -7.53
CA PHE A 388 -3.13 9.11 -6.52
C PHE A 388 -3.81 7.78 -6.87
N GLU A 389 -4.86 7.79 -7.69
CA GLU A 389 -5.51 6.56 -8.15
C GLU A 389 -4.56 5.76 -9.04
N SER A 390 -3.96 6.40 -10.05
CA SER A 390 -2.92 5.78 -10.89
C SER A 390 -1.71 5.30 -10.09
N VAL A 391 -1.26 6.09 -9.11
CA VAL A 391 -0.12 5.75 -8.24
C VAL A 391 -0.40 4.48 -7.43
N LEU A 392 -1.63 4.31 -6.92
CA LEU A 392 -2.04 3.13 -6.15
C LEU A 392 -2.29 1.91 -7.04
N GLN A 393 -2.80 2.11 -8.25
CA GLN A 393 -3.05 1.01 -9.20
C GLN A 393 -1.77 0.46 -9.84
N ARG A 394 -0.71 1.28 -9.95
CA ARG A 394 0.54 0.95 -10.63
C ARG A 394 1.77 1.20 -9.74
N PRO A 395 1.89 0.55 -8.57
CA PRO A 395 2.93 0.86 -7.60
C PRO A 395 4.34 0.57 -8.11
N ASP A 396 4.50 -0.43 -8.97
CA ASP A 396 5.80 -0.74 -9.56
C ASP A 396 6.16 0.15 -10.74
N SER A 397 5.20 0.83 -11.36
CA SER A 397 5.44 1.65 -12.57
C SER A 397 5.46 3.14 -12.29
N ILE A 398 4.72 3.62 -11.28
CA ILE A 398 4.63 5.04 -10.94
C ILE A 398 5.18 5.29 -9.55
N ILE A 399 6.15 6.20 -9.46
CA ILE A 399 6.60 6.80 -8.20
C ILE A 399 6.10 8.24 -8.12
N CYS A 400 5.58 8.68 -6.97
CA CYS A 400 5.12 10.06 -6.76
C CYS A 400 5.89 10.81 -5.67
N CYS A 401 5.88 12.14 -5.75
CA CYS A 401 6.59 13.03 -4.82
C CYS A 401 5.79 13.39 -3.54
N SER A 402 4.78 12.60 -3.15
CA SER A 402 4.01 12.83 -1.93
C SER A 402 3.38 11.56 -1.37
N TYR A 403 3.30 11.45 -0.04
CA TYR A 403 2.39 10.50 0.59
C TYR A 403 0.96 11.02 0.57
N ILE A 404 -0.02 10.11 0.50
CA ILE A 404 -1.45 10.45 0.54
C ILE A 404 -1.81 10.99 1.93
N ILE A 405 -1.67 10.14 2.95
CA ILE A 405 -2.05 10.48 4.32
C ILE A 405 -0.80 10.82 5.13
N ARG A 406 -0.65 12.10 5.50
CA ARG A 406 0.53 12.60 6.24
C ARG A 406 0.24 13.67 7.28
N LYS A 407 -1.04 13.84 7.62
CA LYS A 407 -1.51 14.86 8.57
C LYS A 407 -0.88 14.73 9.96
N ALA A 408 -0.43 13.53 10.36
CA ALA A 408 0.27 13.32 11.64
C ALA A 408 1.53 14.20 11.79
N LEU A 409 2.21 14.50 10.67
CA LEU A 409 3.42 15.32 10.66
C LEU A 409 3.09 16.79 10.36
N ILE A 410 2.33 17.04 9.30
CA ILE A 410 2.24 18.37 8.68
C ILE A 410 1.23 19.30 9.35
N ARG A 411 0.34 18.77 10.20
CA ARG A 411 -0.63 19.57 10.95
C ARG A 411 -0.18 19.67 12.40
N LYS A 412 -0.04 20.90 12.88
CA LYS A 412 0.59 21.20 14.17
C LYS A 412 -0.08 20.54 15.37
N HIS A 413 -1.42 20.43 15.39
CA HIS A 413 -2.15 19.74 16.46
C HIS A 413 -1.88 18.23 16.44
N TYR A 414 -1.97 17.60 15.26
CA TYR A 414 -1.64 16.19 15.11
C TYR A 414 -0.17 15.90 15.40
N LEU A 415 0.75 16.79 15.04
CA LEU A 415 2.18 16.67 15.37
C LEU A 415 2.40 16.67 16.89
N ALA A 416 1.78 17.63 17.59
CA ALA A 416 1.85 17.72 19.04
C ALA A 416 1.28 16.44 19.70
N GLN A 417 0.13 15.96 19.22
CA GLN A 417 -0.48 14.71 19.70
C GLN A 417 0.40 13.49 19.43
N THR A 418 1.00 13.39 18.24
CA THR A 418 1.91 12.31 17.83
C THR A 418 3.11 12.24 18.77
N ILE A 419 3.75 13.38 19.02
CA ILE A 419 4.91 13.47 19.92
C ILE A 419 4.50 13.14 21.36
N ARG A 420 3.39 13.70 21.86
CA ARG A 420 2.89 13.45 23.21
C ARG A 420 2.68 11.95 23.45
N GLN A 421 1.98 11.27 22.55
CA GLN A 421 1.71 9.84 22.67
C GLN A 421 2.98 8.98 22.60
N HIS A 422 3.96 9.38 21.77
CA HIS A 422 5.23 8.69 21.69
C HIS A 422 6.04 8.85 22.98
N VAL A 423 6.18 10.08 23.48
CA VAL A 423 6.91 10.40 24.71
C VAL A 423 6.28 9.73 25.94
N THR A 424 4.95 9.61 26.01
CA THR A 424 4.28 8.86 27.09
C THR A 424 4.71 7.40 27.13
N LYS A 425 5.01 6.79 25.97
CA LYS A 425 5.46 5.39 25.87
C LYS A 425 6.99 5.25 25.96
N HIS A 426 7.72 6.29 25.58
CA HIS A 426 9.18 6.36 25.51
C HIS A 426 9.70 7.62 26.22
N PRO A 427 9.63 7.69 27.55
CA PRO A 427 10.01 8.88 28.31
C PRO A 427 11.51 9.24 28.19
N GLU A 428 12.36 8.27 27.83
CA GLU A 428 13.79 8.45 27.53
C GLU A 428 14.07 9.09 26.17
N SER A 429 13.06 9.21 25.30
CA SER A 429 13.17 9.80 23.97
C SER A 429 13.65 11.25 24.04
N PRO A 430 14.64 11.67 23.22
CA PRO A 430 14.97 13.06 22.92
C PRO A 430 13.76 13.96 22.65
N LEU A 431 12.68 13.44 22.04
CA LEU A 431 11.45 14.21 21.79
C LEU A 431 10.79 14.76 23.05
N SER A 432 11.00 14.12 24.22
CA SER A 432 10.47 14.58 25.50
C SER A 432 10.91 16.01 25.86
N LYS A 433 12.11 16.41 25.40
CA LYS A 433 12.68 17.74 25.62
C LYS A 433 12.76 18.58 24.35
N ALA A 434 12.70 17.93 23.18
CA ALA A 434 12.88 18.57 21.89
C ALA A 434 11.60 19.11 21.23
N PHE A 435 10.44 18.99 21.88
CA PHE A 435 9.21 19.64 21.40
C PHE A 435 8.62 20.52 22.51
N PRO A 436 8.48 21.84 22.31
CA PRO A 436 7.86 22.70 23.30
C PRO A 436 6.42 22.29 23.54
N LEU A 437 6.02 22.22 24.81
CA LEU A 437 4.65 21.91 25.22
C LEU A 437 3.66 22.73 24.40
N ALA A 438 2.72 22.04 23.76
CA ALA A 438 1.68 22.63 22.95
C ALA A 438 0.33 22.07 23.39
N CYS A 439 -0.61 22.96 23.65
CA CYS A 439 -1.99 22.68 24.02
C CYS A 439 -2.88 23.22 22.91
N ASP A 440 -3.70 22.35 22.34
CA ASP A 440 -4.74 22.69 21.40
C ASP A 440 -6.07 22.88 22.13
N PHE A 441 -6.87 23.84 21.68
CA PHE A 441 -8.23 24.07 22.19
C PHE A 441 -9.08 24.69 21.09
N GLU A 442 -10.39 24.49 21.22
CA GLU A 442 -11.39 25.10 20.35
C GLU A 442 -12.04 26.30 21.03
N LEU A 443 -12.26 27.37 20.29
CA LEU A 443 -12.90 28.57 20.79
C LEU A 443 -13.79 29.19 19.72
N ASP A 444 -15.09 29.30 20.02
CA ASP A 444 -16.06 29.95 19.13
C ASP A 444 -16.09 31.48 19.37
N TYR A 445 -16.15 31.92 20.63
CA TYR A 445 -16.15 33.35 21.01
C TYR A 445 -15.29 33.59 22.24
N ALA A 446 -14.73 34.79 22.37
CA ALA A 446 -13.84 35.19 23.46
C ALA A 446 -14.47 35.05 24.85
N GLU A 447 -15.81 35.16 24.95
CA GLU A 447 -16.55 34.97 26.19
C GLU A 447 -16.49 33.52 26.73
N PHE A 448 -16.30 32.53 25.85
CA PHE A 448 -16.19 31.12 26.22
C PHE A 448 -14.75 30.66 26.47
N LEU A 449 -13.79 31.59 26.54
CA LEU A 449 -12.37 31.24 26.75
C LEU A 449 -12.17 30.44 28.04
N ASP A 450 -12.93 30.76 29.08
CA ASP A 450 -12.84 30.07 30.36
C ASP A 450 -13.26 28.61 30.25
N GLU A 451 -14.28 28.32 29.45
CA GLU A 451 -14.76 26.96 29.20
C GLU A 451 -13.76 26.18 28.35
N ALA A 452 -13.24 26.79 27.28
CA ALA A 452 -12.23 26.19 26.41
C ALA A 452 -10.93 25.86 27.16
N LEU A 453 -10.51 26.72 28.09
CA LEU A 453 -9.28 26.53 28.85
C LEU A 453 -9.38 25.38 29.87
N ILE A 454 -10.58 24.99 30.33
CA ILE A 454 -10.76 23.84 31.25
C ILE A 454 -10.19 22.56 30.65
N GLU A 455 -10.28 22.39 29.34
CA GLU A 455 -9.77 21.23 28.63
C GLU A 455 -8.23 21.23 28.50
N THR A 456 -7.58 22.36 28.79
CA THR A 456 -6.12 22.55 28.69
C THR A 456 -5.49 22.78 30.06
N TYR A 457 -5.42 21.72 30.87
CA TYR A 457 -4.91 21.79 32.25
C TYR A 457 -3.51 22.41 32.36
N GLU A 458 -2.56 22.01 31.51
CA GLU A 458 -1.18 22.50 31.61
C GLU A 458 -1.05 23.99 31.28
N LEU A 459 -1.88 24.49 30.37
CA LEU A 459 -1.93 25.93 30.05
C LEU A 459 -2.54 26.70 31.21
N CYS A 460 -3.67 26.23 31.76
CA CYS A 460 -4.32 26.83 32.92
C CYS A 460 -3.38 26.94 34.13
N ASP A 461 -2.67 25.84 34.45
CA ASP A 461 -1.74 25.80 35.58
C ASP A 461 -0.58 26.78 35.40
N SER A 462 -0.03 26.85 34.18
CA SER A 462 1.02 27.82 33.83
C SER A 462 0.54 29.27 33.96
N LEU A 463 -0.67 29.59 33.50
CA LEU A 463 -1.24 30.93 33.60
C LEU A 463 -1.53 31.34 35.04
N ARG A 464 -2.08 30.45 35.87
CA ARG A 464 -2.26 30.69 37.32
C ARG A 464 -0.94 30.93 38.02
N ALA A 465 0.07 30.11 37.74
CA ALA A 465 1.40 30.28 38.31
C ALA A 465 2.11 31.57 37.85
N ASN A 466 1.65 32.21 36.77
CA ASN A 466 2.19 33.48 36.27
C ASN A 466 1.56 34.71 36.94
N GLU A 467 0.40 34.58 37.59
CA GLU A 467 -0.31 35.69 38.27
C GLU A 467 0.57 36.34 39.35
N GLU A 468 1.32 35.52 40.11
CA GLU A 468 2.19 35.97 41.19
C GLU A 468 3.60 36.40 40.71
N LYS A 469 3.90 36.29 39.41
CA LYS A 469 5.24 36.49 38.85
C LYS A 469 5.39 37.81 38.11
N SER A 470 6.58 38.39 38.24
CA SER A 470 7.00 39.53 37.42
C SER A 470 7.13 39.12 35.96
N GLY A 471 6.95 40.04 35.00
CA GLY A 471 6.99 39.73 33.56
C GLY A 471 8.26 39.01 33.09
N LYS A 472 9.37 39.16 33.83
CA LYS A 472 10.65 38.46 33.57
C LYS A 472 10.64 36.99 33.97
N ASP A 473 9.89 36.65 35.02
CA ASP A 473 9.87 35.31 35.63
C ASP A 473 8.68 34.46 35.13
N ARG A 474 7.77 35.07 34.36
CA ARG A 474 6.61 34.40 33.75
C ARG A 474 7.05 33.40 32.69
N GLN A 475 6.30 32.31 32.61
CA GLN A 475 6.36 31.42 31.45
C GLN A 475 5.55 32.02 30.30
N TRP A 476 6.21 32.32 29.20
CA TRP A 476 5.57 32.91 28.03
C TRP A 476 5.05 31.83 27.08
N TRP A 477 3.93 32.13 26.43
CA TRP A 477 3.26 31.28 25.46
C TRP A 477 3.08 32.04 24.14
N ILE A 478 3.02 31.29 23.05
CA ILE A 478 2.73 31.78 21.70
C ILE A 478 1.43 31.13 21.20
N LEU A 479 0.43 31.97 20.94
CA LEU A 479 -0.84 31.57 20.36
C LEU A 479 -0.66 31.49 18.83
N LYS A 480 -1.07 30.38 18.24
CA LYS A 480 -1.05 30.15 16.79
C LYS A 480 -2.44 29.69 16.32
N PRO A 481 -3.09 30.40 15.38
CA PRO A 481 -4.36 29.95 14.80
C PRO A 481 -4.13 28.72 13.89
N GLY A 482 -5.02 27.73 13.98
CA GLY A 482 -4.88 26.42 13.31
C GLY A 482 -4.96 26.44 11.77
N MET A 483 -5.60 27.46 11.18
CA MET A 483 -5.72 27.62 9.71
C MET A 483 -5.25 29.01 9.23
N SER A 484 -4.26 29.60 9.90
CA SER A 484 -3.66 30.87 9.44
C SER A 484 -2.40 30.63 8.60
N ASP A 485 -2.37 31.21 7.40
CA ASP A 485 -1.18 31.18 6.55
C ASP A 485 -0.19 32.28 6.95
N ARG A 486 1.10 32.05 6.63
CA ARG A 486 2.18 33.04 6.69
C ARG A 486 2.42 33.67 8.07
N GLY A 487 1.96 33.06 9.16
CA GLY A 487 2.16 33.57 10.52
C GLY A 487 1.26 34.73 10.92
N GLN A 488 0.15 34.94 10.20
CA GLN A 488 -0.90 35.88 10.59
C GLN A 488 -1.60 35.38 11.86
N GLY A 489 -1.97 36.29 12.76
CA GLY A 489 -2.72 35.96 13.99
C GLY A 489 -1.88 35.36 15.12
N ILE A 490 -0.57 35.22 14.93
CA ILE A 490 0.32 34.81 16.01
C ILE A 490 0.41 35.94 17.05
N ARG A 491 0.34 35.59 18.33
CA ARG A 491 0.46 36.53 19.47
C ARG A 491 1.22 35.89 20.63
N LEU A 492 1.89 36.72 21.43
CA LEU A 492 2.55 36.30 22.67
C LEU A 492 1.71 36.69 23.87
N PHE A 493 1.66 35.83 24.87
CA PHE A 493 0.96 36.08 26.12
C PHE A 493 1.64 35.36 27.28
N GLY A 494 1.49 35.90 28.47
CA GLY A 494 1.94 35.33 29.74
C GLY A 494 0.83 35.27 30.79
N THR A 495 -0.29 35.97 30.62
CA THR A 495 -1.43 35.90 31.55
C THR A 495 -2.74 35.61 30.84
N LYS A 496 -3.76 35.23 31.62
CA LYS A 496 -5.10 34.96 31.11
C LYS A 496 -5.73 36.22 30.52
N GLU A 497 -5.54 37.38 31.15
CA GLU A 497 -6.06 38.66 30.69
C GLU A 497 -5.47 39.07 29.34
N GLU A 498 -4.17 38.84 29.14
CA GLU A 498 -3.50 39.06 27.86
C GLU A 498 -4.09 38.14 26.76
N LEU A 499 -4.37 36.88 27.10
CA LEU A 499 -5.00 35.93 26.18
C LEU A 499 -6.45 36.34 25.83
N THR A 500 -7.25 36.74 26.81
CA THR A 500 -8.61 37.26 26.59
C THR A 500 -8.59 38.50 25.71
N ALA A 501 -7.66 39.43 25.95
CA ALA A 501 -7.51 40.64 25.15
C ALA A 501 -7.14 40.33 23.69
N ILE A 502 -6.35 39.28 23.45
CA ILE A 502 -6.04 38.80 22.09
C ILE A 502 -7.31 38.36 21.37
N PHE A 503 -8.14 37.51 21.99
CA PHE A 503 -9.37 37.02 21.35
C PHE A 503 -10.40 38.14 21.12
N GLN A 504 -10.59 39.05 22.08
CA GLN A 504 -11.43 40.24 21.89
C GLN A 504 -10.93 41.15 20.76
N SER A 505 -9.61 41.22 20.54
CA SER A 505 -9.04 41.99 19.44
C SER A 505 -9.36 41.41 18.07
N PHE A 506 -9.55 40.09 17.99
CA PHE A 506 -9.96 39.44 16.76
C PHE A 506 -11.43 39.72 16.44
N GLU A 507 -12.32 39.62 17.43
CA GLU A 507 -13.75 39.93 17.26
C GLU A 507 -14.00 41.38 16.82
N ARG A 508 -13.30 42.35 17.43
CA ARG A 508 -13.43 43.79 17.04
C ARG A 508 -12.97 44.07 15.61
N ALA A 509 -12.09 43.24 15.06
CA ALA A 509 -11.65 43.37 13.67
C ALA A 509 -12.69 42.84 12.66
N GLU A 510 -13.72 42.12 13.12
CA GLU A 510 -14.84 41.65 12.31
C GLU A 510 -15.97 42.68 12.22
N ASP A 511 -16.33 43.32 13.33
CA ASP A 511 -17.42 44.33 13.40
C ASP A 511 -17.15 45.60 12.56
N SER A 512 -15.90 45.82 12.15
CA SER A 512 -15.49 46.98 11.34
C SER A 512 -15.52 46.73 9.83
N GLY A 513 -15.99 45.56 9.38
CA GLY A 513 -16.06 45.14 7.98
C GLY A 513 -17.35 45.45 7.22
N ASP A 514 -18.42 45.88 7.90
CA ASP A 514 -19.77 46.01 7.29
C ASP A 514 -20.19 47.44 6.89
N ASP A 515 -19.35 48.46 7.08
CA ASP A 515 -19.63 49.85 6.65
C ASP A 515 -18.61 50.36 5.61
N ALA A 516 -18.56 49.73 4.42
CA ALA A 516 -17.86 50.29 3.26
C ALA A 516 -18.85 50.57 2.12
N ASP A 517 -19.50 51.73 2.23
CA ASP A 517 -20.14 52.42 1.10
C ASP A 517 -19.13 52.60 -0.06
N GLU A 518 -19.62 52.37 -1.28
CA GLU A 518 -18.94 52.72 -2.52
C GLU A 518 -18.66 54.24 -2.58
N SER A 519 -17.46 54.70 -2.23
CA SER A 519 -16.80 55.83 -2.92
C SER A 519 -15.41 56.19 -2.36
N ASN A 520 -14.48 56.35 -3.31
CA ASN A 520 -13.26 57.16 -3.32
C ASN A 520 -11.92 56.41 -3.40
N GLU A 521 -11.24 56.72 -4.50
CA GLU A 521 -9.84 56.49 -4.80
C GLU A 521 -8.92 57.27 -3.84
N ASP A 522 -7.73 56.70 -3.64
CA ASP A 522 -6.52 57.29 -3.04
C ASP A 522 -6.58 57.79 -1.58
N GLN A 523 -6.14 56.92 -0.65
CA GLN A 523 -5.08 57.25 0.31
C GLN A 523 -4.47 56.01 0.96
N GLY A 524 -3.13 56.02 1.11
CA GLY A 524 -2.31 54.84 1.33
C GLY A 524 -2.19 54.33 2.76
N ASN A 525 -1.77 53.05 2.80
CA ASN A 525 -0.81 52.49 3.75
C ASN A 525 -1.25 52.27 5.21
N ASN A 526 -2.25 51.41 5.44
CA ASN A 526 -2.32 50.57 6.66
C ASN A 526 -3.33 49.40 6.58
N LYS A 527 -3.29 48.59 5.52
CA LYS A 527 -4.03 47.31 5.49
C LYS A 527 -3.15 46.18 6.05
N GLY A 528 -3.17 46.00 7.36
CA GLY A 528 -2.45 44.89 8.01
C GLY A 528 -3.24 44.31 9.17
N THR A 529 -3.53 43.00 9.12
CA THR A 529 -4.04 42.14 10.21
C THR A 529 -5.54 42.14 10.55
N SER A 530 -6.47 42.35 9.60
CA SER A 530 -7.84 41.85 9.80
C SER A 530 -7.88 40.36 9.42
N ILE A 531 -8.13 39.51 10.41
CA ILE A 531 -8.33 38.07 10.27
C ILE A 531 -9.83 37.86 10.46
N VAL A 532 -10.48 37.21 9.49
CA VAL A 532 -11.89 36.81 9.65
C VAL A 532 -11.93 35.60 10.58
N THR A 533 -12.21 35.83 11.87
CA THR A 533 -12.22 34.81 12.92
C THR A 533 -13.37 33.82 12.84
N ASN A 534 -14.44 34.13 12.11
CA ASN A 534 -15.59 33.23 11.91
C ASN A 534 -15.23 31.89 11.20
N GLN A 535 -13.98 31.74 10.71
CA GLN A 535 -13.45 30.50 10.11
C GLN A 535 -12.38 29.78 10.96
N LEU A 536 -11.92 30.36 12.08
CA LEU A 536 -10.82 29.84 12.89
C LEU A 536 -11.31 29.39 14.27
N ARG A 537 -11.80 28.15 14.37
CA ARG A 537 -12.24 27.58 15.65
C ARG A 537 -11.12 26.90 16.44
N HIS A 538 -10.02 26.52 15.79
CA HIS A 538 -8.93 25.78 16.43
C HIS A 538 -7.71 26.67 16.67
N PHE A 539 -7.22 26.67 17.92
CA PHE A 539 -6.00 27.38 18.32
C PHE A 539 -5.01 26.44 18.98
N ILE A 540 -3.72 26.80 18.88
CA ILE A 540 -2.64 26.10 19.56
C ILE A 540 -1.86 27.13 20.39
N ALA A 541 -1.89 26.96 21.70
CA ALA A 541 -0.98 27.63 22.62
C ALA A 541 0.28 26.77 22.78
N GLN A 542 1.42 27.27 22.34
CA GLN A 542 2.71 26.60 22.49
C GLN A 542 3.60 27.39 23.45
N LYS A 543 4.34 26.70 24.31
CA LYS A 543 5.32 27.36 25.19
C LYS A 543 6.35 28.10 24.33
N TYR A 544 6.54 29.38 24.61
CA TYR A 544 7.49 30.21 23.89
C TYR A 544 8.92 29.93 24.37
N ILE A 545 9.83 29.66 23.44
CA ILE A 545 11.23 29.37 23.75
C ILE A 545 11.94 30.68 24.06
N HIS A 546 12.32 30.85 25.33
CA HIS A 546 13.06 32.01 25.82
C HIS A 546 14.07 31.59 26.91
N PRO A 547 15.31 32.11 26.87
CA PRO A 547 15.90 32.93 25.81
C PRO A 547 16.33 32.09 24.59
N PRO A 548 16.07 32.54 23.35
CA PRO A 548 16.60 31.87 22.15
C PRO A 548 18.10 32.16 21.99
N LEU A 549 18.80 31.31 21.25
CA LEU A 549 20.15 31.59 20.79
C LEU A 549 20.14 32.79 19.83
N LEU A 550 20.99 33.78 20.08
CA LEU A 550 21.06 35.00 19.29
C LEU A 550 22.41 35.10 18.58
N ILE A 551 22.40 35.51 17.31
CA ILE A 551 23.62 35.89 16.58
C ILE A 551 23.43 37.33 16.10
N GLY A 552 24.36 38.21 16.49
CA GLY A 552 24.22 39.65 16.25
C GLY A 552 22.94 40.23 16.86
N ASN A 553 22.54 39.75 18.04
CA ASN A 553 21.30 40.09 18.74
C ASN A 553 20.01 39.82 17.95
N ARG A 554 20.04 38.98 16.91
CA ARG A 554 18.84 38.58 16.15
C ARG A 554 18.50 37.13 16.43
N LYS A 555 17.20 36.87 16.59
CA LYS A 555 16.62 35.53 16.68
C LYS A 555 16.69 34.86 15.32
N PHE A 556 16.90 33.54 15.28
CA PHE A 556 16.83 32.77 14.04
C PHE A 556 16.22 31.39 14.28
N HIS A 557 15.64 30.80 13.24
CA HIS A 557 15.28 29.38 13.22
C HIS A 557 16.11 28.65 12.15
N LEU A 558 16.24 27.34 12.29
CA LEU A 558 16.86 26.49 11.29
C LEU A 558 15.79 25.83 10.44
N ARG A 559 15.89 25.97 9.12
CA ARG A 559 15.14 25.19 8.13
C ARG A 559 16.04 24.08 7.62
N THR A 560 15.64 22.84 7.86
CA THR A 560 16.27 21.66 7.26
C THR A 560 15.31 20.98 6.30
N TYR A 561 15.85 20.41 5.22
CA TYR A 561 15.07 19.61 4.29
C TYR A 561 15.23 18.13 4.63
N VAL A 562 14.12 17.43 4.74
CA VAL A 562 14.07 16.01 5.07
C VAL A 562 13.37 15.27 3.94
N LEU A 563 14.04 14.26 3.40
CA LEU A 563 13.49 13.37 2.39
C LEU A 563 13.02 12.09 3.06
N SER A 564 11.75 11.76 2.90
CA SER A 564 11.20 10.44 3.24
C SER A 564 10.98 9.64 1.97
N VAL A 565 11.32 8.34 1.96
CA VAL A 565 11.24 7.45 0.80
C VAL A 565 10.61 6.12 1.18
N GLY A 566 9.62 5.67 0.41
CA GLY A 566 9.03 4.34 0.48
C GLY A 566 8.32 4.03 1.80
N GLY A 567 8.36 2.75 2.21
CA GLY A 567 7.90 2.19 3.51
C GLY A 567 8.80 2.57 4.70
N LEU A 568 9.10 3.86 4.73
CA LEU A 568 9.91 4.69 5.61
C LEU A 568 11.43 4.44 5.67
N LYS A 569 12.13 5.13 4.77
CA LYS A 569 13.52 5.59 4.94
C LYS A 569 13.53 7.11 5.04
N VAL A 570 14.24 7.67 6.02
CA VAL A 570 14.30 9.12 6.24
C VAL A 570 15.74 9.61 6.12
N TYR A 571 15.93 10.68 5.36
CA TYR A 571 17.21 11.31 5.08
C TYR A 571 17.15 12.79 5.44
N VAL A 572 18.15 13.30 6.14
CA VAL A 572 18.27 14.72 6.48
C VAL A 572 19.31 15.37 5.56
N TYR A 573 18.94 16.47 4.94
CA TYR A 573 19.85 17.23 4.09
C TYR A 573 20.80 18.09 4.93
N LYS A 574 22.10 17.90 4.73
CA LYS A 574 23.17 18.51 5.52
C LYS A 574 23.20 20.02 5.38
N ARG A 575 22.81 20.58 4.23
CA ARG A 575 22.84 22.04 4.01
C ARG A 575 21.64 22.74 4.66
N VAL A 576 21.71 22.88 5.98
CA VAL A 576 20.70 23.55 6.81
C VAL A 576 20.79 25.07 6.66
N LEU A 577 19.64 25.74 6.60
CA LEU A 577 19.53 27.19 6.50
C LEU A 577 19.18 27.79 7.85
N ALA A 578 19.82 28.91 8.20
CA ALA A 578 19.46 29.74 9.34
C ALA A 578 18.75 31.00 8.85
N LEU A 579 17.49 31.17 9.26
CA LEU A 579 16.62 32.28 8.86
C LEU A 579 16.46 33.25 10.04
N PHE A 580 16.96 34.46 9.86
CA PHE A 580 17.02 35.50 10.88
C PHE A 580 15.76 36.38 10.90
N ALA A 581 15.37 36.82 12.09
CA ALA A 581 14.38 37.87 12.28
C ALA A 581 14.91 39.20 11.71
N ALA A 582 14.00 40.03 11.20
CA ALA A 582 14.35 41.34 10.64
C ALA A 582 14.90 42.29 11.72
N LYS A 583 14.28 42.30 12.90
CA LYS A 583 14.69 43.15 14.03
C LYS A 583 15.52 42.41 15.06
N MET A 584 16.23 43.18 15.87
CA MET A 584 16.91 42.66 17.06
C MET A 584 15.89 42.08 18.04
N TYR A 585 16.29 41.03 18.74
CA TYR A 585 15.45 40.34 19.69
C TYR A 585 15.29 41.14 20.98
N SER A 586 14.04 41.40 21.37
CA SER A 586 13.66 41.87 22.69
C SER A 586 13.05 40.72 23.50
N PRO A 587 13.22 40.70 24.83
CA PRO A 587 12.45 39.80 25.67
C PRO A 587 10.94 40.10 25.59
N PRO A 588 10.09 39.08 25.73
CA PRO A 588 8.65 39.19 25.44
C PRO A 588 7.89 40.18 26.35
N TRP A 589 8.39 40.45 27.56
CA TRP A 589 7.79 41.43 28.48
C TRP A 589 8.12 42.90 28.15
N LYS A 590 9.00 43.19 27.18
CA LYS A 590 9.36 44.56 26.81
C LYS A 590 8.56 45.09 25.63
N ASP A 591 8.21 44.23 24.69
CA ASP A 591 7.48 44.59 23.47
C ASP A 591 6.69 43.36 22.97
N SER A 592 5.49 43.16 23.51
CA SER A 592 4.62 42.03 23.16
C SER A 592 3.75 42.29 21.92
N GLN A 593 3.71 43.55 21.45
CA GLN A 593 2.89 43.97 20.31
C GLN A 593 3.69 43.90 18.99
N ASP A 594 4.97 44.28 18.99
CA ASP A 594 5.82 44.14 17.81
C ASP A 594 6.48 42.76 17.72
N LEU A 595 5.85 41.87 16.97
CA LEU A 595 6.31 40.50 16.78
C LEU A 595 7.45 40.37 15.75
N THR A 596 7.88 41.45 15.09
CA THR A 596 8.90 41.37 14.02
C THR A 596 10.28 40.92 14.50
N GLY A 597 10.63 41.15 15.78
CA GLY A 597 11.83 40.59 16.43
C GLY A 597 11.64 39.17 16.96
N HIS A 598 10.39 38.70 17.07
CA HIS A 598 10.00 37.41 17.63
C HIS A 598 9.68 36.36 16.55
N LEU A 599 9.32 36.80 15.34
CA LEU A 599 9.00 35.97 14.18
C LEU A 599 10.12 36.03 13.15
N THR A 600 10.52 34.85 12.69
CA THR A 600 11.65 34.63 11.78
C THR A 600 11.18 34.28 10.36
N ASN A 601 9.88 34.27 10.10
CA ASN A 601 9.31 34.01 8.78
C ASN A 601 9.60 35.16 7.82
N THR A 602 10.21 34.84 6.68
CA THR A 602 10.62 35.81 5.66
C THR A 602 9.45 36.44 4.90
N CYS A 603 8.27 35.79 4.86
CA CYS A 603 7.09 36.28 4.14
C CYS A 603 6.41 37.51 4.78
N LEU A 604 6.62 37.76 6.08
CA LEU A 604 6.04 38.91 6.80
C LEU A 604 6.97 40.13 6.85
N GLN A 605 8.20 40.00 6.34
CA GLN A 605 9.23 41.02 6.48
C GLN A 605 9.30 41.88 5.21
N SER A 606 8.69 43.06 5.26
CA SER A 606 8.81 44.10 4.22
C SER A 606 10.15 44.85 4.38
N GLY A 607 11.20 44.42 3.69
CA GLY A 607 12.51 45.08 3.72
C GLY A 607 13.67 44.24 3.17
N GLU A 608 14.86 44.86 3.07
CA GLU A 608 16.09 44.30 2.46
C GLU A 608 16.35 42.84 2.87
N ARG A 609 16.26 41.93 1.89
CA ARG A 609 16.48 40.48 2.06
C ARG A 609 17.97 40.11 2.20
N GLU A 610 18.88 41.06 2.05
CA GLU A 610 20.31 40.81 2.07
C GLU A 610 20.79 40.46 3.49
N GLY A 611 21.19 39.20 3.68
CA GLY A 611 21.84 38.74 4.92
C GLY A 611 20.90 38.16 5.98
N SER A 612 19.61 37.99 5.69
CA SER A 612 18.61 37.34 6.57
C SER A 612 18.62 35.82 6.47
N VAL A 613 19.25 35.24 5.45
CA VAL A 613 19.44 33.79 5.29
C VAL A 613 20.93 33.49 5.25
N ARG A 614 21.38 32.52 6.05
CA ARG A 614 22.78 32.05 6.10
C ARG A 614 22.81 30.52 6.14
N LEU A 615 23.93 29.91 5.77
CA LEU A 615 24.13 28.48 5.99
C LEU A 615 24.45 28.24 7.46
N PHE A 616 23.86 27.20 8.04
CA PHE A 616 24.10 26.79 9.42
C PHE A 616 25.59 26.55 9.71
N TRP A 617 26.30 25.91 8.79
CA TRP A 617 27.72 25.60 8.93
C TRP A 617 28.63 26.84 8.89
N ASP A 618 28.18 27.93 8.28
CA ASP A 618 28.91 29.20 8.25
C ASP A 618 28.82 29.95 9.60
N LEU A 619 27.96 29.50 10.52
CA LEU A 619 27.79 30.11 11.84
C LEU A 619 28.87 29.71 12.85
N HIS A 620 29.81 28.84 12.48
CA HIS A 620 30.86 28.34 13.38
C HIS A 620 31.67 29.48 14.03
N ALA A 621 31.93 30.56 13.30
CA ALA A 621 32.66 31.71 13.85
C ALA A 621 31.85 32.54 14.86
N SER A 622 30.53 32.38 14.89
CA SER A 622 29.60 33.19 15.71
C SER A 622 29.13 32.49 16.98
N LEU A 623 29.44 31.21 17.19
CA LEU A 623 28.97 30.42 18.32
C LEU A 623 30.12 30.04 19.29
N PRO A 624 29.88 30.08 20.62
CA PRO A 624 30.81 29.52 21.59
C PRO A 624 31.04 28.03 21.32
N GLY A 625 32.30 27.59 21.22
CA GLY A 625 32.66 26.21 20.89
C GLY A 625 32.75 25.88 19.39
N GLY A 626 32.44 26.86 18.52
CA GLY A 626 32.67 26.77 17.08
C GLY A 626 32.00 25.58 16.42
N THR A 627 32.77 24.81 15.65
CA THR A 627 32.28 23.65 14.89
C THR A 627 31.72 22.53 15.78
N LEU A 628 32.29 22.30 16.98
CA LEU A 628 31.84 21.22 17.88
C LEU A 628 30.39 21.42 18.36
N THR A 629 30.02 22.68 18.62
CA THR A 629 28.65 23.04 18.99
C THR A 629 27.69 22.79 17.84
N LEU A 630 28.07 23.15 16.61
CA LEU A 630 27.26 22.90 15.41
C LEU A 630 27.07 21.40 15.16
N GLU A 631 28.11 20.58 15.32
CA GLU A 631 28.02 19.12 15.17
C GLU A 631 27.09 18.49 16.20
N THR A 632 27.08 19.01 17.43
CA THR A 632 26.18 18.54 18.49
C THR A 632 24.73 18.91 18.19
N VAL A 633 24.48 20.15 17.77
CA VAL A 633 23.17 20.61 17.31
C VAL A 633 22.68 19.78 16.12
N TRP A 634 23.55 19.51 15.14
CA TRP A 634 23.26 18.66 13.98
C TRP A 634 22.91 17.23 14.39
N GLY A 635 23.69 16.61 15.29
CA GLY A 635 23.42 15.27 15.79
C GLY A 635 22.09 15.16 16.53
N ASN A 636 21.78 16.15 17.37
CA ASN A 636 20.49 16.23 18.06
C ASN A 636 19.33 16.41 17.08
N LEU A 637 19.48 17.31 16.10
CA LEU A 637 18.50 17.50 15.03
C LEU A 637 18.22 16.19 14.29
N CYS A 638 19.25 15.44 13.88
CA CYS A 638 19.08 14.16 13.18
C CYS A 638 18.29 13.14 14.00
N LYS A 639 18.56 13.04 15.31
CA LYS A 639 17.83 12.15 16.23
C LYS A 639 16.36 12.57 16.37
N ILE A 640 16.11 13.86 16.54
CA ILE A 640 14.75 14.41 16.63
C ILE A 640 13.96 14.10 15.35
N VAL A 641 14.58 14.26 14.17
CA VAL A 641 13.94 13.89 12.90
C VAL A 641 13.61 12.40 12.87
N ALA A 642 14.57 11.53 13.16
CA ALA A 642 14.35 10.08 13.14
C ALA A 642 13.17 9.67 14.03
N GLU A 643 13.17 10.10 15.29
CA GLU A 643 12.12 9.75 16.25
C GLU A 643 10.77 10.38 15.90
N THR A 644 10.74 11.60 15.35
CA THR A 644 9.48 12.24 14.93
C THR A 644 8.78 11.43 13.84
N PHE A 645 9.55 10.99 12.83
CA PHE A 645 9.00 10.19 11.73
C PHE A 645 8.64 8.77 12.18
N GLU A 646 9.43 8.16 13.06
CA GLU A 646 9.11 6.87 13.67
C GLU A 646 7.84 6.94 14.52
N ALA A 647 7.70 7.98 15.36
CA ALA A 647 6.51 8.24 16.17
C ALA A 647 5.24 8.35 15.31
N ALA A 648 5.32 9.10 14.20
CA ALA A 648 4.21 9.22 13.26
C ALA A 648 3.87 7.87 12.61
N ALA A 649 4.87 7.14 12.13
CA ALA A 649 4.64 5.93 11.34
C ALA A 649 4.21 4.73 12.20
N THR A 650 4.65 4.66 13.44
CA THR A 650 4.33 3.54 14.35
C THR A 650 3.13 3.85 15.24
N GLY A 651 3.02 5.07 15.74
CA GLY A 651 2.01 5.50 16.71
C GLY A 651 0.73 6.07 16.12
N GLN A 652 0.79 6.65 14.91
CA GLN A 652 -0.31 7.38 14.27
C GLN A 652 -0.60 6.87 12.85
N ARG A 653 -0.68 5.55 12.69
CA ARG A 653 -0.85 4.85 11.39
C ARG A 653 -2.10 5.26 10.58
N VAL A 654 -3.13 5.77 11.23
CA VAL A 654 -4.34 6.30 10.55
C VAL A 654 -4.09 7.70 9.98
N HIS A 655 -3.08 8.41 10.47
CA HIS A 655 -2.81 9.81 10.17
C HIS A 655 -1.47 10.02 9.46
N PHE A 656 -0.60 9.01 9.42
CA PHE A 656 0.54 8.91 8.53
C PHE A 656 0.65 7.49 7.96
N GLN A 657 0.47 7.39 6.64
CA GLN A 657 0.55 6.14 5.89
C GLN A 657 1.63 6.28 4.83
N THR A 658 2.64 5.42 4.94
CA THR A 658 3.74 5.38 3.98
C THR A 658 3.37 4.49 2.80
N LEU A 659 3.86 4.86 1.61
CA LEU A 659 3.69 4.12 0.37
C LEU A 659 5.06 3.74 -0.18
N PRO A 660 5.29 2.48 -0.60
CA PRO A 660 6.59 2.03 -1.14
C PRO A 660 7.04 2.82 -2.38
N ASN A 661 6.07 3.27 -3.18
CA ASN A 661 6.25 3.99 -4.42
C ASN A 661 5.97 5.50 -4.26
N ALA A 662 6.25 6.05 -3.09
CA ALA A 662 6.23 7.49 -2.86
C ALA A 662 7.51 7.94 -2.18
N PHE A 663 7.89 9.19 -2.44
CA PHE A 663 8.87 9.93 -1.66
C PHE A 663 8.31 11.31 -1.38
N GLU A 664 8.74 11.99 -0.33
CA GLU A 664 8.27 13.34 -0.04
C GLU A 664 9.37 14.18 0.62
N ILE A 665 9.45 15.45 0.23
CA ILE A 665 10.36 16.43 0.81
C ILE A 665 9.58 17.26 1.82
N PHE A 666 10.03 17.25 3.07
CA PHE A 666 9.52 18.06 4.16
C PHE A 666 10.53 19.16 4.52
N GLY A 667 10.03 20.35 4.86
CA GLY A 667 10.83 21.39 5.50
C GLY A 667 10.55 21.38 6.99
N LEU A 668 11.55 21.08 7.81
CA LEU A 668 11.42 21.07 9.26
C LEU A 668 12.07 22.32 9.85
N ASP A 669 11.33 22.96 10.75
CA ASP A 669 11.78 24.18 11.42
C ASP A 669 12.18 23.90 12.86
N PHE A 670 13.39 24.29 13.20
CA PHE A 670 13.99 24.10 14.52
C PHE A 670 14.38 25.43 15.17
N MET A 671 14.22 25.53 16.48
CA MET A 671 14.74 26.63 17.30
C MET A 671 15.87 26.11 18.19
N ILE A 672 16.81 26.99 18.52
CA ILE A 672 17.89 26.68 19.46
C ILE A 672 17.81 27.69 20.60
N ASP A 673 17.95 27.21 21.85
CA ASP A 673 18.06 28.08 23.02
C ASP A 673 19.52 28.41 23.38
N THR A 674 19.72 29.22 24.41
CA THR A 674 21.07 29.59 24.88
C THR A 674 21.89 28.41 25.39
N ASP A 675 21.24 27.34 25.82
CA ASP A 675 21.87 26.12 26.33
C ASP A 675 22.15 25.10 25.22
N THR A 676 21.95 25.50 23.95
CA THR A 676 22.13 24.68 22.73
C THR A 676 21.17 23.49 22.60
N ASN A 677 20.05 23.52 23.32
CA ASN A 677 18.96 22.58 23.13
C ASN A 677 18.24 22.88 21.81
N VAL A 678 17.86 21.82 21.09
CA VAL A 678 17.22 21.89 19.79
C VAL A 678 15.74 21.55 19.94
N TYR A 679 14.87 22.43 19.45
CA TYR A 679 13.43 22.30 19.54
C TYR A 679 12.78 22.26 18.17
N LEU A 680 12.05 21.19 17.85
CA LEU A 680 11.19 21.11 16.67
C LEU A 680 9.98 22.03 16.84
N LEU A 681 9.71 22.88 15.84
CA LEU A 681 8.60 23.82 15.83
C LEU A 681 7.42 23.32 14.99
N GLU A 682 7.73 22.87 13.77
CA GLU A 682 6.75 22.43 12.77
C GLU A 682 7.41 21.61 11.67
N VAL A 683 6.58 20.84 10.96
CA VAL A 683 6.94 20.07 9.77
C VAL A 683 6.06 20.58 8.63
N ASN A 684 6.68 21.10 7.58
CA ASN A 684 6.00 21.68 6.43
C ASN A 684 6.12 20.72 5.25
N SER A 685 4.99 20.26 4.69
CA SER A 685 5.00 19.61 3.37
C SER A 685 5.08 20.65 2.27
N TYR A 686 5.62 20.27 1.11
CA TYR A 686 5.82 21.18 -0.02
C TYR A 686 6.48 22.51 0.43
N PRO A 687 7.64 22.45 1.11
CA PRO A 687 8.23 23.63 1.71
C PRO A 687 8.56 24.66 0.63
N ASP A 688 8.40 25.94 0.96
CA ASP A 688 8.72 27.02 0.04
C ASP A 688 10.23 27.10 -0.21
N PHE A 689 10.66 26.64 -1.38
CA PHE A 689 12.05 26.63 -1.82
C PHE A 689 12.55 28.02 -2.24
N LYS A 690 11.67 28.99 -2.53
CA LYS A 690 12.05 30.36 -2.93
C LYS A 690 12.58 31.18 -1.77
N GLN A 691 12.26 30.81 -0.52
CA GLN A 691 12.75 31.49 0.69
C GLN A 691 14.28 31.46 0.81
N THR A 692 14.94 30.57 0.09
CA THR A 692 16.41 30.48 0.01
C THR A 692 17.04 31.65 -0.74
N GLY A 693 16.30 32.34 -1.61
CA GLY A 693 16.83 33.42 -2.45
C GLY A 693 17.82 32.94 -3.53
N ASP A 694 18.08 33.80 -4.52
CA ASP A 694 18.89 33.43 -5.69
C ASP A 694 20.34 33.04 -5.33
N LYS A 695 20.86 33.57 -4.20
CA LYS A 695 22.20 33.25 -3.70
C LYS A 695 22.38 31.78 -3.33
N PHE A 696 21.32 31.10 -2.87
CA PHE A 696 21.37 29.71 -2.45
C PHE A 696 20.67 28.77 -3.44
N SER A 697 20.50 29.20 -4.69
CA SER A 697 19.86 28.39 -5.74
C SER A 697 20.54 27.03 -5.96
N GLY A 698 21.87 26.99 -5.89
CA GLY A 698 22.65 25.75 -6.01
C GLY A 698 22.44 24.77 -4.86
N LEU A 699 21.98 25.22 -3.68
CA LEU A 699 21.61 24.34 -2.56
C LEU A 699 20.35 23.55 -2.88
N ILE A 700 19.34 24.22 -3.46
CA ILE A 700 18.08 23.58 -3.87
C ILE A 700 18.31 22.63 -5.06
N GLU A 701 19.18 23.00 -6.00
CA GLU A 701 19.60 22.11 -7.08
C GLU A 701 20.26 20.83 -6.52
N GLY A 702 21.23 20.97 -5.60
CA GLY A 702 21.86 19.83 -4.95
C GLY A 702 20.89 18.96 -4.15
N LEU A 703 19.85 19.56 -3.53
CA LEU A 703 18.78 18.81 -2.86
C LEU A 703 18.01 17.96 -3.87
N PHE A 704 17.54 18.53 -5.00
CA PHE A 704 16.78 17.77 -5.99
C PHE A 704 17.63 16.69 -6.68
N GLU A 705 18.89 16.96 -6.95
CA GLU A 705 19.84 15.95 -7.45
C GLU A 705 19.94 14.77 -6.47
N GLY A 706 20.14 15.05 -5.18
CA GLY A 706 20.17 14.01 -4.14
C GLY A 706 18.86 13.24 -4.01
N VAL A 707 17.70 13.92 -4.13
CA VAL A 707 16.38 13.26 -4.11
C VAL A 707 16.22 12.33 -5.30
N VAL A 708 16.60 12.76 -6.51
CA VAL A 708 16.56 11.91 -7.70
C VAL A 708 17.49 10.70 -7.54
N GLU A 709 18.68 10.88 -6.98
CA GLU A 709 19.62 9.77 -6.78
C GLU A 709 19.14 8.77 -5.72
N VAL A 710 18.59 9.25 -4.60
CA VAL A 710 18.18 8.39 -3.46
C VAL A 710 16.81 7.75 -3.66
N ALA A 711 15.84 8.48 -4.21
CA ALA A 711 14.45 8.03 -4.32
C ALA A 711 14.09 7.51 -5.71
N VAL A 712 14.48 8.24 -6.76
CA VAL A 712 13.98 8.01 -8.13
C VAL A 712 14.85 7.01 -8.90
N THR A 713 16.17 7.15 -8.83
CA THR A 713 17.14 6.32 -9.57
C THR A 713 17.02 4.82 -9.22
N PRO A 714 16.85 4.42 -7.94
CA PRO A 714 16.63 3.02 -7.59
C PRO A 714 15.29 2.48 -8.11
N PHE A 715 14.26 3.33 -8.17
CA PHE A 715 12.93 2.95 -8.67
C PHE A 715 12.93 2.66 -10.17
N VAL A 716 13.69 3.44 -10.95
CA VAL A 716 13.83 3.25 -12.41
C VAL A 716 14.82 2.14 -12.79
N GLY A 717 15.44 1.47 -11.82
CA GLY A 717 16.36 0.34 -12.05
C GLY A 717 17.76 0.73 -12.51
N LEU A 718 18.15 2.01 -12.37
CA LEU A 718 19.50 2.45 -12.64
C LEU A 718 20.36 2.25 -11.39
N SER A 719 21.54 1.65 -11.56
CA SER A 719 22.56 1.63 -10.50
C SER A 719 23.01 3.07 -10.32
N GLY A 720 22.79 3.65 -9.12
CA GLY A 720 23.22 5.01 -8.83
C GLY A 720 24.67 5.21 -9.27
N VAL A 721 24.92 6.24 -10.08
CA VAL A 721 26.28 6.66 -10.40
C VAL A 721 26.86 7.07 -9.05
N GLY A 722 27.77 6.27 -8.48
CA GLY A 722 28.32 6.46 -7.13
C GLY A 722 29.15 7.74 -7.00
N GLY A 723 28.47 8.87 -7.10
CA GLY A 723 29.01 10.21 -7.25
C GLY A 723 28.29 11.18 -6.32
N GLY A 724 28.41 10.92 -5.02
CA GLY A 724 28.28 11.95 -3.98
C GLY A 724 26.87 12.36 -3.61
N VAL A 725 26.19 11.55 -2.79
CA VAL A 725 25.11 12.04 -1.91
C VAL A 725 25.63 12.26 -0.49
N ASP A 726 26.84 12.78 -0.33
CA ASP A 726 27.43 13.07 1.00
C ASP A 726 26.55 14.00 1.86
N ASP A 727 25.66 14.76 1.21
CA ASP A 727 24.79 15.73 1.86
C ASP A 727 23.41 15.17 2.27
N LEU A 728 22.93 13.99 1.83
CA LEU A 728 21.69 13.38 2.38
C LEU A 728 22.03 12.24 3.34
N VAL A 729 21.96 12.53 4.64
CA VAL A 729 22.30 11.58 5.69
C VAL A 729 21.08 10.73 6.07
N LYS A 730 21.16 9.42 5.87
CA LYS A 730 20.09 8.50 6.31
C LYS A 730 20.03 8.43 7.84
N VAL A 731 18.90 8.79 8.42
CA VAL A 731 18.68 8.82 9.89
C VAL A 731 17.70 7.76 10.39
N LEU A 732 16.84 7.21 9.51
CA LEU A 732 15.86 6.18 9.85
C LEU A 732 15.66 5.20 8.69
N ASP A 733 15.50 3.90 8.99
CA ASP A 733 15.21 2.84 8.03
C ASP A 733 14.46 1.70 8.76
N ILE A 734 13.11 1.74 8.74
CA ILE A 734 12.28 0.84 9.57
C ILE A 734 11.45 -0.18 8.79
N GLY A 735 11.68 -0.32 7.48
CA GLY A 735 11.17 -1.45 6.68
C GLY A 735 9.69 -1.78 6.88
N LEU A 736 8.83 -0.76 6.99
CA LEU A 736 7.40 -0.96 7.16
C LEU A 736 6.85 -1.50 5.83
N GLY A 737 6.48 -2.78 5.81
CA GLY A 737 5.88 -3.42 4.64
C GLY A 737 4.69 -2.62 4.11
N SER A 738 4.47 -2.65 2.79
CA SER A 738 3.28 -2.11 2.16
C SER A 738 2.03 -2.76 2.78
N TRP A 739 1.07 -1.95 3.19
CA TRP A 739 -0.28 -2.43 3.50
C TRP A 739 -1.02 -2.81 2.22
#